data_AF-A0AAD5VTN0-F1
#
_entry.id   AF-A0AAD5VTN0-F1
#
_cell.length_a   1.000
_cell.length_b   1.000
_cell.length_c   1.000
_cell.angle_alpha   90.00
_cell.angle_beta   90.00
_cell.angle_gamma   90.00
#
_symmetry.space_group_name_H-M   'P 1'
#
loop_
_entity.id
_entity.type
_entity.pdbx_description
1 polymer ?
#
loop_
_entity_poly.entity_id
_entity_poly.type
_entity_poly.pdbx_seq_one_letter_code
_entity_poly.pdbx_strand_id
1 'polypeptide(L)'
;MPLRRNAQGHLILYPRQRSDSSGLQATDAKLIAELRSRYLTAQNKVTPESGGPAEYLVITTPNADWLPEVQVGQQCLTIHEDGRWGPQDYGQWPQWFFDGQDHFAYILRKPSPGALLTHPFRLVWWNMSQDEFVFEGSSEIGQLLPSHAKELHDIRVKLMKEVEACRCESGADYNRLQKAAWMMRNCTSTLMYTPQAYQDVLFILTSAQRAILETRALLDKINKWDKLPASEQIRPTDHSILGCVTDRIPLAYEMYAKGVPVWLVRPPSQISEDLTILAEAATTTPVKFGINTTILRNAPAFYRGPLARNIHESIQNWQPGSLKMNFLENITPVVDTDAPSTEELPQASSSKEKPYSRLSSSKPRAVVQKSLSPKSSRQFFSVREDRFTVVESPFSSRSTAQWNDALTRVNRDLKNVMDHPLFNLFRGFAYPPPRLFDTHDAGLAVAWLLIRPSWTSLISNPSRTLPLPNPSQWHNYLHHLSRELGFIAKKDARKSQPDASNDAGSSKVTKSARHARKQWEQSLQIFTVNVPPKDTVTTVVWNNHAVWRNGQVNFSVLDRQLITWDAQEHNFRLELWTLDRCVLAMSWRTPKDHAKRERKLRAMWPNDVMFSVLLPQHPQGLSSPKWEERLPYIRAFHDVLVDWPVSGMARLVDAASQGWVSHNLPNIEGVASEVYCQTFFSYFGRAACIPHIFPTL
;
A
#
# COMPACT_ATOMS: atom_id res chain seq x y z
N MET A 1 42.87 11.44 -36.65
CA MET A 1 42.22 12.72 -37.00
C MET A 1 41.17 13.04 -35.94
N PRO A 2 41.18 14.25 -35.36
CA PRO A 2 40.13 14.66 -34.43
C PRO A 2 38.76 14.59 -35.11
N LEU A 3 37.75 14.16 -34.35
CA LEU A 3 36.37 14.03 -34.83
C LEU A 3 35.93 15.36 -35.47
N ARG A 4 35.62 15.32 -36.78
CA ARG A 4 35.25 16.53 -37.53
C ARG A 4 33.85 16.96 -37.10
N ARG A 5 33.60 18.27 -37.01
CA ARG A 5 32.25 18.83 -36.81
C ARG A 5 31.73 19.45 -38.11
N ASN A 6 30.43 19.36 -38.35
CA ASN A 6 29.78 20.02 -39.48
C ASN A 6 29.61 21.53 -39.21
N ALA A 7 29.08 22.27 -40.19
CA ALA A 7 28.87 23.72 -40.07
C ALA A 7 27.92 24.11 -38.92
N GLN A 8 27.06 23.19 -38.47
CA GLN A 8 26.13 23.35 -37.35
C GLN A 8 26.74 22.95 -36.00
N GLY A 9 28.02 22.54 -35.98
CA GLY A 9 28.73 22.14 -34.78
C GLY A 9 28.45 20.72 -34.32
N HIS A 10 27.74 19.90 -35.10
CA HIS A 10 27.50 18.48 -34.77
C HIS A 10 28.67 17.60 -35.21
N LEU A 11 28.92 16.52 -34.48
CA LEU A 11 29.96 15.55 -34.83
C LEU A 11 29.62 14.85 -36.16
N ILE A 12 30.62 14.70 -37.03
CA ILE A 12 30.50 13.98 -38.29
C ILE A 12 30.95 12.54 -38.06
N LEU A 13 30.02 11.59 -38.21
CA LEU A 13 30.21 10.17 -37.92
C LEU A 13 30.11 9.34 -39.21
N TYR A 14 31.25 8.98 -39.80
CA TYR A 14 31.25 8.13 -41.00
C TYR A 14 31.41 6.64 -40.64
N PRO A 15 30.67 5.73 -41.30
CA PRO A 15 30.93 4.30 -41.20
C PRO A 15 32.37 3.97 -41.58
N ARG A 16 33.03 3.14 -40.77
CA ARG A 16 34.42 2.70 -40.95
C ARG A 16 34.63 1.38 -40.23
N GLN A 17 35.42 0.48 -40.81
CA GLN A 17 35.75 -0.81 -40.19
C GLN A 17 37.27 -0.97 -40.08
N ARG A 18 37.73 -1.57 -38.97
CA ARG A 18 39.14 -1.95 -38.80
C ARG A 18 39.50 -3.05 -39.79
N SER A 19 40.73 -2.98 -40.32
CA SER A 19 41.22 -3.88 -41.36
C SER A 19 41.39 -5.36 -40.93
N ASP A 20 41.46 -5.65 -39.62
CA ASP A 20 41.75 -6.98 -39.06
C ASP A 20 40.68 -7.55 -38.10
N SER A 21 39.44 -7.03 -38.08
CA SER A 21 38.47 -7.43 -37.05
C SER A 21 37.63 -8.67 -37.43
N SER A 22 37.66 -9.73 -36.61
CA SER A 22 36.74 -10.88 -36.66
C SER A 22 35.36 -10.62 -36.02
N GLY A 23 35.12 -9.43 -35.45
CA GLY A 23 33.87 -9.03 -34.81
C GLY A 23 33.95 -7.65 -34.15
N LEU A 24 32.81 -7.14 -33.65
CA LEU A 24 32.78 -5.88 -32.88
C LEU A 24 33.33 -6.10 -31.46
N GLN A 25 33.97 -5.07 -30.92
CA GLN A 25 34.33 -4.97 -29.50
C GLN A 25 33.29 -4.14 -28.74
N ALA A 26 33.33 -4.18 -27.40
CA ALA A 26 32.37 -3.45 -26.58
C ALA A 26 32.41 -1.92 -26.77
N THR A 27 33.58 -1.38 -27.15
CA THR A 27 33.76 0.04 -27.45
C THR A 27 33.39 0.39 -28.88
N ASP A 28 33.18 -0.58 -29.77
CA ASP A 28 32.76 -0.36 -31.16
C ASP A 28 31.30 0.07 -31.26
N ALA A 29 30.94 0.61 -32.42
CA ALA A 29 29.61 1.10 -32.70
C ALA A 29 28.98 0.33 -33.86
N LYS A 30 28.08 -0.61 -33.52
CA LYS A 30 27.04 -1.01 -34.48
C LYS A 30 26.16 0.19 -34.82
N LEU A 31 25.81 0.98 -33.81
CA LEU A 31 25.15 2.28 -33.94
C LEU A 31 25.87 3.34 -33.10
N ILE A 32 25.94 4.56 -33.61
CA ILE A 32 26.51 5.74 -32.95
C ILE A 32 25.61 6.97 -33.17
N ALA A 33 25.53 7.84 -32.16
CA ALA A 33 24.90 9.16 -32.28
C ALA A 33 25.49 10.17 -31.29
N GLU A 34 25.42 11.46 -31.63
CA GLU A 34 25.68 12.56 -30.71
C GLU A 34 24.40 12.90 -29.92
N LEU A 35 24.51 13.00 -28.59
CA LEU A 35 23.42 13.33 -27.68
C LEU A 35 23.18 14.85 -27.66
N ARG A 36 21.96 15.27 -27.36
CA ARG A 36 21.64 16.70 -27.15
C ARG A 36 22.15 17.25 -25.80
N SER A 37 22.70 16.38 -24.96
CA SER A 37 23.22 16.71 -23.64
C SER A 37 24.71 17.03 -23.69
N ARG A 38 25.11 18.14 -23.07
CA ARG A 38 26.51 18.57 -22.99
C ARG A 38 27.20 17.95 -21.77
N TYR A 39 28.47 17.61 -21.93
CA TYR A 39 29.31 17.12 -20.85
C TYR A 39 29.53 18.23 -19.80
N LEU A 40 29.16 17.92 -18.56
CA LEU A 40 29.62 18.61 -17.36
C LEU A 40 30.50 17.59 -16.63
N THR A 41 31.68 18.01 -16.19
CA THR A 41 32.75 17.14 -15.67
C THR A 41 32.28 16.04 -14.71
N ALA A 42 33.09 14.98 -14.55
CA ALA A 42 32.81 13.74 -13.79
C ALA A 42 32.35 13.91 -12.31
N GLN A 43 32.25 15.14 -11.79
CA GLN A 43 31.80 15.45 -10.44
C GLN A 43 30.52 16.31 -10.38
N ASN A 44 29.82 16.55 -11.51
CA ASN A 44 28.70 17.52 -11.58
C ASN A 44 29.08 18.94 -11.05
N LYS A 45 30.37 19.25 -10.93
CA LYS A 45 30.84 20.57 -10.51
C LYS A 45 30.84 21.49 -11.72
N VAL A 46 30.02 22.53 -11.65
CA VAL A 46 30.07 23.67 -12.57
C VAL A 46 31.37 24.42 -12.28
N THR A 47 32.34 24.32 -13.18
CA THR A 47 33.26 25.44 -13.47
C THR A 47 33.74 25.36 -14.92
N PRO A 48 33.53 26.40 -15.74
CA PRO A 48 34.28 26.64 -16.96
C PRO A 48 35.60 27.34 -16.57
N GLU A 49 36.50 26.65 -15.87
CA GLU A 49 37.84 27.21 -15.59
C GLU A 49 38.85 26.93 -16.70
N SER A 50 38.46 26.19 -17.73
CA SER A 50 39.19 26.09 -19.00
C SER A 50 38.20 26.47 -20.09
N GLY A 51 38.34 27.66 -20.67
CA GLY A 51 37.38 28.31 -21.59
C GLY A 51 37.13 27.61 -22.94
N GLY A 52 37.09 26.27 -22.98
CA GLY A 52 36.61 25.49 -24.12
C GLY A 52 35.09 25.34 -24.11
N PRO A 53 34.44 25.21 -25.28
CA PRO A 53 33.00 24.95 -25.35
C PRO A 53 32.67 23.56 -24.79
N ALA A 54 31.60 23.46 -23.99
CA ALA A 54 31.11 22.17 -23.50
C ALA A 54 30.70 21.27 -24.68
N GLU A 55 31.37 20.12 -24.81
CA GLU A 55 31.12 19.17 -25.90
C GLU A 55 29.86 18.35 -25.64
N TYR A 56 29.16 17.98 -26.71
CA TYR A 56 28.06 17.02 -26.64
C TYR A 56 28.59 15.60 -26.42
N LEU A 57 27.89 14.83 -25.60
CA LEU A 57 28.22 13.43 -25.35
C LEU A 57 27.88 12.56 -26.57
N VAL A 58 28.59 11.44 -26.74
CA VAL A 58 28.32 10.46 -27.79
C VAL A 58 27.85 9.16 -27.14
N ILE A 59 26.81 8.57 -27.72
CA ILE A 59 26.29 7.26 -27.34
C ILE A 59 26.63 6.24 -28.44
N THR A 60 27.10 5.07 -28.02
CA THR A 60 27.45 3.95 -28.89
C THR A 60 26.86 2.65 -28.38
N THR A 61 26.54 1.73 -29.26
CA THR A 61 26.21 0.36 -28.89
C THR A 61 26.88 -0.63 -29.84
N PRO A 62 27.52 -1.70 -29.32
CA PRO A 62 28.11 -2.75 -30.13
C PRO A 62 27.11 -3.86 -30.48
N ASN A 63 26.01 -4.01 -29.72
CA ASN A 63 25.11 -5.15 -29.83
C ASN A 63 23.61 -4.84 -29.90
N ALA A 64 23.18 -3.60 -29.68
CA ALA A 64 21.78 -3.23 -29.90
C ALA A 64 21.53 -2.77 -31.35
N ASP A 65 20.27 -2.88 -31.76
CA ASP A 65 19.73 -2.46 -33.05
C ASP A 65 19.03 -1.08 -32.99
N TRP A 66 19.12 -0.40 -31.86
CA TRP A 66 18.58 0.95 -31.64
C TRP A 66 19.38 1.71 -30.56
N LEU A 67 19.16 3.01 -30.45
CA LEU A 67 19.74 3.88 -29.41
C LEU A 67 18.65 4.50 -28.54
N PRO A 68 18.72 4.41 -27.20
CA PRO A 68 17.76 5.02 -26.30
C PRO A 68 17.93 6.54 -26.21
N GLU A 69 16.83 7.20 -25.90
CA GLU A 69 16.87 8.53 -25.30
C GLU A 69 17.51 8.41 -23.92
N VAL A 70 18.64 9.10 -23.75
CA VAL A 70 19.38 9.11 -22.49
C VAL A 70 19.33 10.51 -21.90
N GLN A 71 18.70 10.64 -20.74
CA GLN A 71 18.73 11.87 -19.96
C GLN A 71 20.02 11.94 -19.15
N VAL A 72 20.63 13.13 -19.08
CA VAL A 72 21.89 13.40 -18.40
C VAL A 72 21.71 14.64 -17.51
N GLY A 73 22.44 14.73 -16.40
CA GLY A 73 22.42 15.89 -15.52
C GLY A 73 21.23 15.88 -14.56
N GLN A 74 20.58 17.04 -14.38
CA GLN A 74 19.46 17.18 -13.44
C GLN A 74 18.20 16.48 -13.96
N GLN A 75 17.60 15.68 -13.09
CA GLN A 75 16.41 14.87 -13.36
C GLN A 75 15.23 15.41 -12.57
N CYS A 76 14.05 15.36 -13.17
CA CYS A 76 12.79 15.71 -12.53
C CYS A 76 11.81 14.54 -12.72
N LEU A 77 11.51 13.83 -11.63
CA LEU A 77 10.65 12.66 -11.67
C LEU A 77 9.20 13.06 -11.43
N THR A 78 8.34 12.85 -12.43
CA THR A 78 6.90 13.12 -12.39
C THR A 78 6.12 11.92 -12.91
N ILE A 79 4.89 11.74 -12.43
CA ILE A 79 3.99 10.70 -12.95
C ILE A 79 3.33 11.17 -14.24
N HIS A 80 3.16 10.24 -15.17
CA HIS A 80 2.53 10.44 -16.46
C HIS A 80 1.07 9.97 -16.44
N GLU A 81 0.29 10.35 -17.46
CA GLU A 81 -1.15 10.02 -17.53
C GLU A 81 -1.45 8.51 -17.51
N ASP A 82 -0.48 7.68 -17.92
CA ASP A 82 -0.57 6.21 -17.86
C ASP A 82 -0.16 5.62 -16.51
N GLY A 83 0.12 6.45 -15.50
CA GLY A 83 0.57 6.04 -14.17
C GLY A 83 2.05 5.65 -14.07
N ARG A 84 2.82 5.85 -15.15
CA ARG A 84 4.26 5.51 -15.21
C ARG A 84 5.15 6.74 -15.07
N TRP A 85 6.45 6.50 -15.16
CA TRP A 85 7.49 7.52 -14.94
C TRP A 85 8.20 7.95 -16.23
N GLY A 86 7.57 7.76 -17.40
CA GLY A 86 8.19 8.06 -18.68
C GLY A 86 9.50 7.27 -18.89
N PRO A 87 10.54 7.88 -19.50
CA PRO A 87 11.85 7.23 -19.70
C PRO A 87 12.58 6.81 -18.41
N GLN A 88 12.19 7.34 -17.24
CA GLN A 88 12.74 6.93 -15.94
C GLN A 88 12.10 5.64 -15.41
N ASP A 89 11.04 5.13 -16.04
CA ASP A 89 10.42 3.87 -15.63
C ASP A 89 11.31 2.68 -16.04
N TYR A 90 12.03 2.14 -15.05
CA TYR A 90 12.94 1.01 -15.23
C TYR A 90 12.23 -0.27 -15.72
N GLY A 91 10.89 -0.35 -15.62
CA GLY A 91 10.11 -1.46 -16.16
C GLY A 91 9.89 -1.37 -17.68
N GLN A 92 10.26 -0.26 -18.32
CA GLN A 92 9.98 -0.04 -19.75
C GLN A 92 11.18 0.44 -20.56
N TRP A 93 12.16 1.08 -19.91
CA TRP A 93 13.26 1.74 -20.60
C TRP A 93 14.62 1.35 -20.01
N PRO A 94 15.67 1.19 -20.82
CA PRO A 94 17.02 0.97 -20.32
C PRO A 94 17.44 2.11 -19.39
N GLN A 95 18.00 1.73 -18.24
CA GLN A 95 18.43 2.70 -17.23
C GLN A 95 19.95 2.82 -17.18
N TRP A 96 20.41 3.92 -16.60
CA TRP A 96 21.81 4.08 -16.20
C TRP A 96 22.18 3.02 -15.18
N PHE A 97 23.32 2.37 -15.40
CA PHE A 97 23.84 1.40 -14.47
C PHE A 97 24.40 2.09 -13.23
N PHE A 98 23.89 1.69 -12.08
CA PHE A 98 24.46 2.02 -10.78
C PHE A 98 24.78 0.75 -10.03
N ASP A 99 25.90 0.73 -9.31
CA ASP A 99 26.26 -0.42 -8.48
C ASP A 99 25.09 -0.75 -7.52
N GLY A 100 24.86 -2.01 -7.20
CA GLY A 100 23.74 -2.43 -6.34
C GLY A 100 22.33 -2.22 -6.93
N GLN A 101 22.22 -1.86 -8.21
CA GLN A 101 20.99 -1.85 -9.03
C GLN A 101 21.24 -2.49 -10.41
N ASP A 102 22.23 -3.37 -10.46
CA ASP A 102 22.67 -4.09 -11.65
C ASP A 102 21.59 -5.01 -12.23
N HIS A 103 20.65 -5.46 -11.38
CA HIS A 103 19.50 -6.26 -11.81
C HIS A 103 18.59 -5.56 -12.82
N PHE A 104 18.60 -4.22 -12.91
CA PHE A 104 17.80 -3.50 -13.90
C PHE A 104 18.21 -3.79 -15.34
N ALA A 105 19.47 -4.15 -15.59
CA ALA A 105 19.92 -4.54 -16.93
C ALA A 105 19.19 -5.80 -17.46
N TYR A 106 18.72 -6.66 -16.54
CA TYR A 106 18.08 -7.93 -16.85
C TYR A 106 16.54 -7.87 -16.84
N ILE A 107 15.96 -6.67 -16.71
CA ILE A 107 14.50 -6.51 -16.81
C ILE A 107 14.03 -6.93 -18.20
N LEU A 108 12.97 -7.73 -18.25
CA LEU A 108 12.37 -8.15 -19.51
C LEU A 108 11.83 -6.96 -20.30
N ARG A 109 12.23 -6.88 -21.57
CA ARG A 109 11.71 -5.94 -22.56
C ARG A 109 10.31 -6.40 -22.99
N LYS A 110 9.43 -5.43 -23.29
CA LYS A 110 8.15 -5.70 -23.93
C LYS A 110 8.35 -6.51 -25.22
N PRO A 111 7.76 -7.71 -25.35
CA PRO A 111 7.85 -8.52 -26.57
C PRO A 111 7.26 -7.81 -27.79
N SER A 112 7.58 -8.32 -28.99
CA SER A 112 6.90 -7.88 -30.22
C SER A 112 5.38 -8.14 -30.12
N PRO A 113 4.54 -7.39 -30.87
CA PRO A 113 3.09 -7.54 -30.79
C PRO A 113 2.60 -8.99 -30.94
N GLY A 114 3.18 -9.76 -31.86
CA GLY A 114 2.84 -11.18 -32.05
C GLY A 114 3.24 -12.06 -30.87
N ALA A 115 4.45 -11.89 -30.32
CA ALA A 115 4.92 -12.66 -29.18
C ALA A 115 4.21 -12.29 -27.87
N LEU A 116 3.74 -11.04 -27.74
CA LEU A 116 3.03 -10.55 -26.57
C LEU A 116 1.70 -11.28 -26.34
N LEU A 117 0.99 -11.66 -27.41
CA LEU A 117 -0.33 -12.32 -27.33
C LEU A 117 -0.29 -13.63 -26.54
N THR A 118 0.81 -14.38 -26.65
CA THR A 118 0.99 -15.67 -25.98
C THR A 118 1.95 -15.59 -24.79
N HIS A 119 2.44 -14.40 -24.44
CA HIS A 119 3.44 -14.26 -23.39
C HIS A 119 2.81 -14.46 -22.00
N PRO A 120 3.40 -15.28 -21.11
CA PRO A 120 2.83 -15.54 -19.77
C PRO A 120 2.74 -14.31 -18.87
N PHE A 121 3.50 -13.26 -19.20
CA PHE A 121 3.48 -11.95 -18.51
C PHE A 121 2.85 -10.84 -19.34
N ARG A 122 1.97 -11.14 -20.31
CA ARG A 122 1.40 -10.12 -21.23
C ARG A 122 0.83 -8.90 -20.50
N LEU A 123 0.14 -9.09 -19.37
CA LEU A 123 -0.46 -8.00 -18.60
C LEU A 123 0.55 -7.08 -17.92
N VAL A 124 1.82 -7.47 -17.87
CA VAL A 124 2.89 -6.66 -17.27
C VAL A 124 3.26 -5.46 -18.15
N TRP A 125 2.98 -5.52 -19.46
CA TRP A 125 3.20 -4.40 -20.39
C TRP A 125 1.90 -3.84 -21.00
N TRP A 126 0.77 -4.22 -20.41
CA TRP A 126 -0.55 -3.73 -20.78
C TRP A 126 -0.83 -2.37 -20.14
N ASN A 127 -1.65 -1.56 -20.81
CA ASN A 127 -2.10 -0.26 -20.32
C ASN A 127 -3.60 -0.32 -20.13
N MET A 128 -4.06 0.09 -18.96
CA MET A 128 -5.47 0.09 -18.58
C MET A 128 -6.24 1.20 -19.29
N SER A 129 -7.40 0.85 -19.83
CA SER A 129 -8.42 1.77 -20.30
C SER A 129 -9.57 1.87 -19.29
N GLN A 130 -10.47 2.82 -19.55
CA GLN A 130 -11.63 3.06 -18.68
C GLN A 130 -12.63 1.89 -18.69
N ASP A 131 -12.73 1.15 -19.80
CA ASP A 131 -13.68 0.03 -19.95
C ASP A 131 -13.30 -1.19 -19.09
N GLU A 132 -12.04 -1.26 -18.63
CA GLU A 132 -11.54 -2.34 -17.77
C GLU A 132 -11.59 -1.99 -16.28
N PHE A 133 -12.15 -0.82 -15.95
CA PHE A 133 -12.49 -0.43 -14.58
C PHE A 133 -13.95 -0.78 -14.30
N VAL A 134 -14.17 -1.73 -13.40
CA VAL A 134 -15.50 -2.19 -13.00
C VAL A 134 -15.95 -1.39 -11.79
N PHE A 135 -16.95 -0.54 -11.97
CA PHE A 135 -17.54 0.25 -10.89
C PHE A 135 -18.27 -0.64 -9.87
N GLU A 136 -18.10 -0.31 -8.59
CA GLU A 136 -18.88 -0.90 -7.50
C GLU A 136 -20.15 -0.08 -7.28
N GLY A 137 -21.25 -0.55 -7.88
CA GLY A 137 -22.54 0.15 -7.84
C GLY A 137 -22.50 1.48 -8.60
N SER A 138 -23.06 2.53 -8.01
CA SER A 138 -23.11 3.88 -8.59
C SER A 138 -22.07 4.83 -7.99
N SER A 139 -20.95 4.30 -7.49
CA SER A 139 -19.86 5.08 -6.90
C SER A 139 -18.74 5.34 -7.92
N GLU A 140 -17.91 6.36 -7.69
CA GLU A 140 -16.65 6.59 -8.46
C GLU A 140 -15.53 5.59 -8.08
N ILE A 141 -15.88 4.59 -7.27
CA ILE A 141 -14.98 3.58 -6.71
C ILE A 141 -15.26 2.25 -7.42
N GLY A 142 -14.21 1.48 -7.67
CA GLY A 142 -14.30 0.25 -8.44
C GLY A 142 -13.03 -0.57 -8.35
N GLN A 143 -12.96 -1.61 -9.17
CA GLN A 143 -11.83 -2.54 -9.24
C GLN A 143 -11.35 -2.70 -10.67
N LEU A 144 -10.13 -3.22 -10.82
CA LEU A 144 -9.66 -3.75 -12.09
C LEU A 144 -10.55 -4.94 -12.49
N LEU A 145 -10.80 -5.10 -13.80
CA LEU A 145 -11.55 -6.23 -14.34
C LEU A 145 -11.09 -7.56 -13.69
N PRO A 146 -12.00 -8.35 -13.08
CA PRO A 146 -11.63 -9.49 -12.26
C PRO A 146 -10.73 -10.52 -12.96
N SER A 147 -10.90 -10.70 -14.28
CA SER A 147 -10.04 -11.58 -15.08
C SER A 147 -8.59 -11.10 -15.14
N HIS A 148 -8.36 -9.79 -15.30
CA HIS A 148 -7.02 -9.19 -15.32
C HIS A 148 -6.38 -9.22 -13.93
N ALA A 149 -7.15 -8.88 -12.88
CA ALA A 149 -6.68 -8.97 -11.51
C ALA A 149 -6.27 -10.41 -11.15
N LYS A 150 -7.07 -11.40 -11.57
CA LYS A 150 -6.76 -12.82 -11.37
C LYS A 150 -5.49 -13.25 -12.11
N GLU A 151 -5.31 -12.86 -13.36
CA GLU A 151 -4.10 -13.23 -14.11
C GLU A 151 -2.82 -12.64 -13.49
N LEU A 152 -2.86 -11.38 -13.03
CA LEU A 152 -1.75 -10.78 -12.27
C LEU A 152 -1.50 -11.52 -10.93
N HIS A 153 -2.55 -11.96 -10.26
CA HIS A 153 -2.44 -12.80 -9.06
C HIS A 153 -1.80 -14.17 -9.38
N ASP A 154 -2.18 -14.81 -10.49
CA ASP A 154 -1.62 -16.10 -10.90
C ASP A 154 -0.12 -15.97 -11.23
N ILE A 155 0.28 -14.86 -11.88
CA ILE A 155 1.69 -14.50 -12.11
C ILE A 155 2.44 -14.38 -10.76
N ARG A 156 1.87 -13.65 -9.79
CA ARG A 156 2.43 -13.55 -8.44
C ARG A 156 2.63 -14.93 -7.83
N VAL A 157 1.60 -15.78 -7.83
CA VAL A 157 1.66 -17.11 -7.18
C VAL A 157 2.81 -17.93 -7.76
N LYS A 158 3.00 -17.89 -9.09
CA LYS A 158 4.12 -18.57 -9.74
C LYS A 158 5.46 -18.01 -9.30
N LEU A 159 5.65 -16.70 -9.35
CA LEU A 159 6.92 -16.06 -8.99
C LEU A 159 7.26 -16.23 -7.50
N MET A 160 6.27 -16.18 -6.61
CA MET A 160 6.50 -16.40 -5.17
C MET A 160 7.05 -17.79 -4.87
N LYS A 161 6.59 -18.83 -5.59
CA LYS A 161 7.18 -20.18 -5.48
C LYS A 161 8.65 -20.21 -5.90
N GLU A 162 9.00 -19.47 -6.95
CA GLU A 162 10.40 -19.32 -7.39
C GLU A 162 11.23 -18.53 -6.35
N VAL A 163 10.66 -17.49 -5.74
CA VAL A 163 11.30 -16.72 -4.66
C VAL A 163 11.59 -17.60 -3.43
N GLU A 164 10.64 -18.43 -3.01
CA GLU A 164 10.80 -19.34 -1.87
C GLU A 164 11.83 -20.45 -2.14
N ALA A 165 11.87 -20.94 -3.38
CA ALA A 165 12.87 -21.92 -3.82
C ALA A 165 14.26 -21.31 -4.02
N CYS A 166 14.35 -20.00 -4.19
CA CYS A 166 15.60 -19.30 -4.46
C CYS A 166 16.60 -19.49 -3.31
N ARG A 167 17.85 -19.78 -3.66
CA ARG A 167 18.99 -19.82 -2.74
C ARG A 167 19.97 -18.76 -3.22
N CYS A 168 20.30 -17.82 -2.34
CA CYS A 168 21.17 -16.70 -2.68
C CYS A 168 22.33 -16.67 -1.69
N GLU A 169 23.55 -16.58 -2.23
CA GLU A 169 24.79 -16.47 -1.45
C GLU A 169 24.96 -15.06 -0.88
N SER A 170 24.45 -14.04 -1.59
CA SER A 170 24.49 -12.63 -1.19
C SER A 170 23.25 -12.22 -0.42
N GLY A 171 23.42 -11.84 0.86
CA GLY A 171 22.31 -11.30 1.66
C GLY A 171 21.69 -10.02 1.07
N ALA A 172 22.45 -9.21 0.32
CA ALA A 172 21.95 -7.96 -0.25
C ALA A 172 20.96 -8.19 -1.40
N ASP A 173 21.27 -9.11 -2.33
CA ASP A 173 20.38 -9.42 -3.45
C ASP A 173 19.15 -10.16 -3.01
N TYR A 174 19.28 -11.06 -2.03
CA TYR A 174 18.13 -11.70 -1.42
C TYR A 174 17.20 -10.67 -0.75
N ASN A 175 17.73 -9.67 -0.04
CA ASN A 175 16.93 -8.60 0.54
C ASN A 175 16.20 -7.77 -0.53
N ARG A 176 16.85 -7.47 -1.66
CA ARG A 176 16.21 -6.78 -2.80
C ARG A 176 15.10 -7.63 -3.41
N LEU A 177 15.35 -8.92 -3.62
CA LEU A 177 14.36 -9.88 -4.13
C LEU A 177 13.13 -9.92 -3.22
N GLN A 178 13.34 -10.04 -1.91
CA GLN A 178 12.26 -10.03 -0.92
C GLN A 178 11.47 -8.72 -0.93
N LYS A 179 12.14 -7.57 -1.11
CA LYS A 179 11.48 -6.26 -1.22
C LYS A 179 10.62 -6.15 -2.49
N ALA A 180 11.15 -6.54 -3.65
CA ALA A 180 10.42 -6.52 -4.92
C ALA A 180 9.23 -7.50 -4.89
N ALA A 181 9.44 -8.71 -4.39
CA ALA A 181 8.40 -9.73 -4.26
C ALA A 181 7.28 -9.29 -3.32
N TRP A 182 7.63 -8.63 -2.20
CA TRP A 182 6.65 -8.04 -1.28
C TRP A 182 5.81 -6.94 -1.96
N MET A 183 6.43 -6.06 -2.74
CA MET A 183 5.71 -5.01 -3.48
C MET A 183 4.75 -5.62 -4.51
N MET A 184 5.22 -6.60 -5.29
CA MET A 184 4.41 -7.35 -6.25
C MET A 184 3.18 -7.96 -5.55
N ARG A 185 3.40 -8.62 -4.42
CA ARG A 185 2.34 -9.25 -3.65
C ARG A 185 1.30 -8.24 -3.15
N ASN A 186 1.74 -7.12 -2.58
CA ASN A 186 0.83 -6.11 -2.08
C ASN A 186 -0.02 -5.48 -3.19
N CYS A 187 0.61 -5.08 -4.31
CA CYS A 187 -0.12 -4.43 -5.40
C CYS A 187 -1.17 -5.38 -6.00
N THR A 188 -0.77 -6.62 -6.31
CA THR A 188 -1.69 -7.61 -6.90
C THR A 188 -2.81 -8.04 -5.95
N SER A 189 -2.55 -8.13 -4.64
CA SER A 189 -3.61 -8.35 -3.65
C SER A 189 -4.59 -7.18 -3.63
N THR A 190 -4.11 -5.93 -3.59
CA THR A 190 -5.00 -4.76 -3.56
C THR A 190 -5.85 -4.66 -4.82
N LEU A 191 -5.28 -4.91 -6.01
CA LEU A 191 -6.03 -4.93 -7.27
C LEU A 191 -7.17 -5.95 -7.27
N MET A 192 -6.97 -7.08 -6.59
CA MET A 192 -7.93 -8.18 -6.56
C MET A 192 -9.01 -8.00 -5.48
N TYR A 193 -8.66 -7.43 -4.34
CA TYR A 193 -9.51 -7.51 -3.15
C TYR A 193 -9.98 -6.16 -2.59
N THR A 194 -9.45 -5.03 -3.07
CA THR A 194 -9.79 -3.72 -2.50
C THR A 194 -10.24 -2.75 -3.60
N PRO A 195 -11.45 -2.18 -3.50
CA PRO A 195 -11.92 -1.20 -4.45
C PRO A 195 -11.30 0.17 -4.15
N GLN A 196 -11.01 0.91 -5.20
CA GLN A 196 -10.30 2.19 -5.16
C GLN A 196 -10.83 3.12 -6.26
N ALA A 197 -10.40 4.38 -6.25
CA ALA A 197 -10.64 5.26 -7.38
C ALA A 197 -9.85 4.78 -8.62
N TYR A 198 -10.33 5.11 -9.82
CA TYR A 198 -9.68 4.72 -11.08
C TYR A 198 -8.17 5.00 -11.10
N GLN A 199 -7.79 6.21 -10.68
CA GLN A 199 -6.40 6.65 -10.68
C GLN A 199 -5.52 5.83 -9.72
N ASP A 200 -6.04 5.46 -8.55
CA ASP A 200 -5.33 4.59 -7.62
C ASP A 200 -5.17 3.19 -8.19
N VAL A 201 -6.20 2.63 -8.86
CA VAL A 201 -6.09 1.34 -9.56
C VAL A 201 -4.99 1.39 -10.62
N LEU A 202 -4.93 2.46 -11.43
CA LEU A 202 -3.88 2.66 -12.44
C LEU A 202 -2.47 2.70 -11.82
N PHE A 203 -2.33 3.42 -10.72
CA PHE A 203 -1.07 3.55 -9.98
C PHE A 203 -0.63 2.24 -9.33
N ILE A 204 -1.56 1.49 -8.74
CA ILE A 204 -1.29 0.17 -8.17
C ILE A 204 -0.93 -0.82 -9.27
N LEU A 205 -1.63 -0.79 -10.41
CA LEU A 205 -1.35 -1.63 -11.56
C LEU A 205 0.08 -1.43 -12.06
N THR A 206 0.46 -0.20 -12.39
CA THR A 206 1.81 0.08 -12.91
C THR A 206 2.90 -0.27 -11.90
N SER A 207 2.62 -0.12 -10.60
CA SER A 207 3.52 -0.57 -9.53
C SER A 207 3.62 -2.10 -9.43
N ALA A 208 2.50 -2.82 -9.61
CA ALA A 208 2.48 -4.28 -9.70
C ALA A 208 3.33 -4.75 -10.88
N GLN A 209 3.15 -4.14 -12.05
CA GLN A 209 3.87 -4.46 -13.27
C GLN A 209 5.38 -4.28 -13.09
N ARG A 210 5.82 -3.14 -12.56
CA ARG A 210 7.24 -2.89 -12.25
C ARG A 210 7.79 -3.93 -11.27
N ALA A 211 7.08 -4.20 -10.19
CA ALA A 211 7.52 -5.14 -9.16
C ALA A 211 7.58 -6.60 -9.67
N ILE A 212 6.68 -7.00 -10.57
CA ILE A 212 6.72 -8.31 -11.25
C ILE A 212 7.99 -8.41 -12.11
N LEU A 213 8.25 -7.41 -12.96
CA LEU A 213 9.44 -7.39 -13.81
C LEU A 213 10.73 -7.43 -13.00
N GLU A 214 10.78 -6.63 -11.93
CA GLU A 214 11.94 -6.55 -11.06
C GLU A 214 12.17 -7.84 -10.28
N THR A 215 11.10 -8.46 -9.76
CA THR A 215 11.18 -9.77 -9.09
C THR A 215 11.73 -10.82 -10.04
N ARG A 216 11.24 -10.85 -11.28
CA ARG A 216 11.74 -11.76 -12.30
C ARG A 216 13.21 -11.49 -12.65
N ALA A 217 13.59 -10.23 -12.84
CA ALA A 217 14.96 -9.84 -13.15
C ALA A 217 15.95 -10.23 -12.03
N LEU A 218 15.56 -10.10 -10.77
CA LEU A 218 16.37 -10.53 -9.62
C LEU A 218 16.50 -12.07 -9.55
N LEU A 219 15.42 -12.81 -9.81
CA LEU A 219 15.49 -14.27 -9.92
C LEU A 219 16.42 -14.72 -11.05
N ASP A 220 16.30 -14.09 -12.23
CA ASP A 220 17.16 -14.40 -13.37
C ASP A 220 18.60 -13.98 -13.11
N LYS A 221 18.84 -12.86 -12.43
CA LYS A 221 20.18 -12.46 -12.00
C LYS A 221 20.83 -13.56 -11.16
N ILE A 222 20.19 -13.95 -10.07
CA ILE A 222 20.72 -14.92 -9.11
C ILE A 222 20.87 -16.31 -9.74
N ASN A 223 19.91 -16.73 -10.55
CA ASN A 223 19.87 -18.10 -11.06
C ASN A 223 20.54 -18.32 -12.42
N LYS A 224 20.65 -17.28 -13.26
CA LYS A 224 21.21 -17.33 -14.61
C LYS A 224 22.46 -16.46 -14.72
N TRP A 225 22.33 -15.14 -14.54
CA TRP A 225 23.38 -14.18 -14.94
C TRP A 225 24.63 -14.20 -14.05
N ASP A 226 24.47 -14.31 -12.74
CA ASP A 226 25.59 -14.35 -11.79
C ASP A 226 26.35 -15.69 -11.85
N LYS A 227 25.72 -16.74 -12.38
CA LYS A 227 26.31 -18.07 -12.53
C LYS A 227 27.04 -18.27 -13.86
N LEU A 228 27.00 -17.28 -14.76
CA LEU A 228 27.73 -17.38 -16.02
C LEU A 228 29.24 -17.36 -15.73
N PRO A 229 30.00 -18.37 -16.19
CA PRO A 229 31.45 -18.33 -16.04
C PRO A 229 32.02 -17.17 -16.85
N ALA A 230 33.13 -16.62 -16.37
CA ALA A 230 33.98 -15.75 -17.18
C ALA A 230 34.35 -16.54 -18.45
N SER A 231 34.05 -15.96 -19.61
CA SER A 231 34.32 -16.57 -20.90
C SER A 231 35.00 -15.55 -21.79
N GLU A 232 36.01 -16.01 -22.53
CA GLU A 232 36.66 -15.22 -23.57
C GLU A 232 35.75 -15.09 -24.82
N GLN A 233 34.74 -15.95 -24.97
CA GLN A 233 33.79 -15.90 -26.09
C GLN A 233 32.62 -14.97 -25.78
N ILE A 234 32.35 -14.05 -26.72
CA ILE A 234 31.20 -13.15 -26.67
C ILE A 234 29.92 -13.97 -26.83
N ARG A 235 29.02 -13.86 -25.86
CA ARG A 235 27.72 -14.54 -25.90
C ARG A 235 26.77 -13.84 -26.90
N PRO A 236 25.86 -14.59 -27.54
CA PRO A 236 24.80 -13.99 -28.35
C PRO A 236 23.98 -12.98 -27.55
N THR A 237 23.57 -11.89 -28.20
CA THR A 237 22.84 -10.83 -27.51
C THR A 237 21.41 -11.25 -27.21
N ASP A 238 21.02 -11.14 -25.94
CA ASP A 238 19.67 -11.44 -25.45
C ASP A 238 18.78 -10.19 -25.63
N HIS A 239 18.08 -10.11 -26.75
CA HIS A 239 17.16 -8.99 -27.05
C HIS A 239 15.84 -9.04 -26.26
N SER A 240 15.65 -10.06 -25.41
CA SER A 240 14.46 -10.17 -24.55
C SER A 240 14.54 -9.32 -23.28
N ILE A 241 15.71 -8.76 -22.96
CA ILE A 241 15.94 -7.86 -21.82
C ILE A 241 16.21 -6.42 -22.27
N LEU A 242 16.04 -5.46 -21.36
CA LEU A 242 16.23 -4.04 -21.63
C LEU A 242 17.70 -3.68 -21.84
N GLY A 243 18.63 -4.27 -21.07
CA GLY A 243 20.02 -3.85 -21.06
C GLY A 243 20.26 -2.58 -20.24
N CYS A 244 21.43 -1.98 -20.39
CA CYS A 244 21.82 -0.82 -19.57
C CYS A 244 22.64 0.25 -20.31
N VAL A 245 22.55 1.47 -19.80
CA VAL A 245 23.38 2.61 -20.20
C VAL A 245 24.53 2.76 -19.21
N THR A 246 25.75 3.00 -19.70
CA THR A 246 26.90 3.25 -18.84
C THR A 246 27.90 4.21 -19.46
N ASP A 247 28.68 4.88 -18.64
CA ASP A 247 29.88 5.64 -19.00
C ASP A 247 31.19 4.91 -18.67
N ARG A 248 31.09 3.69 -18.09
CA ARG A 248 32.25 2.89 -17.67
C ARG A 248 32.60 1.87 -18.74
N ILE A 249 33.75 2.06 -19.39
CA ILE A 249 34.28 1.14 -20.41
C ILE A 249 34.39 -0.32 -19.88
N PRO A 250 34.97 -0.60 -18.69
CA PRO A 250 35.07 -1.98 -18.21
C PRO A 250 33.70 -2.68 -18.06
N LEU A 251 32.69 -1.94 -17.61
CA LEU A 251 31.33 -2.47 -17.48
C LEU A 251 30.71 -2.74 -18.86
N ALA A 252 30.95 -1.87 -19.84
CA ALA A 252 30.48 -2.11 -21.20
C ALA A 252 31.07 -3.42 -21.77
N TYR A 253 32.35 -3.70 -21.51
CA TYR A 253 32.97 -4.98 -21.85
C TYR A 253 32.30 -6.16 -21.15
N GLU A 254 32.04 -6.06 -19.84
CA GLU A 254 31.36 -7.11 -19.08
C GLU A 254 29.96 -7.42 -19.64
N MET A 255 29.13 -6.39 -19.85
CA MET A 255 27.77 -6.54 -20.35
C MET A 255 27.75 -7.08 -21.79
N TYR A 256 28.63 -6.57 -22.64
CA TYR A 256 28.78 -7.06 -24.01
C TYR A 256 29.19 -8.54 -24.04
N ALA A 257 30.19 -8.94 -23.23
CA ALA A 257 30.63 -10.33 -23.12
C ALA A 257 29.51 -11.25 -22.60
N LYS A 258 28.68 -10.76 -21.67
CA LYS A 258 27.49 -11.48 -21.17
C LYS A 258 26.37 -11.61 -22.22
N GLY A 259 26.41 -10.88 -23.33
CA GLY A 259 25.32 -10.80 -24.30
C GLY A 259 24.16 -9.90 -23.85
N VAL A 260 24.41 -8.98 -22.91
CA VAL A 260 23.43 -7.99 -22.44
C VAL A 260 23.50 -6.77 -23.36
N PRO A 261 22.37 -6.25 -23.87
CA PRO A 261 22.37 -5.00 -24.63
C PRO A 261 23.00 -3.86 -23.82
N VAL A 262 23.98 -3.17 -24.39
CA VAL A 262 24.69 -2.10 -23.68
C VAL A 262 24.86 -0.86 -24.55
N TRP A 263 24.68 0.30 -23.93
CA TRP A 263 24.92 1.60 -24.53
C TRP A 263 25.99 2.35 -23.75
N LEU A 264 27.14 2.58 -24.39
CA LEU A 264 28.27 3.29 -23.82
C LEU A 264 28.17 4.78 -24.19
N VAL A 265 28.08 5.63 -23.17
CA VAL A 265 28.04 7.09 -23.28
C VAL A 265 29.39 7.66 -22.87
N ARG A 266 30.02 8.45 -23.73
CA ARG A 266 31.35 9.02 -23.48
C ARG A 266 31.53 10.38 -24.15
N PRO A 267 32.44 11.23 -23.63
CA PRO A 267 32.84 12.42 -24.36
C PRO A 267 33.56 12.03 -25.67
N PRO A 268 33.51 12.90 -26.70
CA PRO A 268 34.22 12.70 -27.96
C PRO A 268 35.70 12.37 -27.79
N SER A 269 36.37 12.97 -26.79
CA SER A 269 37.78 12.74 -26.46
C SER A 269 38.13 11.31 -26.04
N GLN A 270 37.16 10.51 -25.60
CA GLN A 270 37.34 9.10 -25.23
C GLN A 270 36.96 8.13 -26.36
N ILE A 271 36.65 8.65 -27.55
CA ILE A 271 36.39 7.84 -28.74
C ILE A 271 37.73 7.60 -29.43
N SER A 272 38.09 6.33 -29.57
CA SER A 272 39.33 5.95 -30.25
C SER A 272 39.25 6.23 -31.75
N GLU A 273 40.36 6.63 -32.36
CA GLU A 273 40.42 6.93 -33.80
C GLU A 273 40.29 5.67 -34.69
N ASP A 274 40.53 4.50 -34.11
CA ASP A 274 40.40 3.19 -34.75
C ASP A 274 39.03 2.52 -34.50
N LEU A 275 38.07 3.25 -33.93
CA LEU A 275 36.71 2.76 -33.68
C LEU A 275 36.07 2.16 -34.95
N THR A 276 35.56 0.93 -34.87
CA THR A 276 34.67 0.40 -35.91
C THR A 276 33.28 1.00 -35.76
N ILE A 277 32.77 1.64 -36.80
CA ILE A 277 31.43 2.21 -36.93
C ILE A 277 30.72 1.54 -38.11
N LEU A 278 29.66 0.79 -37.85
CA LEU A 278 28.88 0.15 -38.92
C LEU A 278 27.81 1.08 -39.48
N ALA A 279 27.13 1.84 -38.63
CA ALA A 279 26.12 2.79 -39.06
C ALA A 279 26.00 3.98 -38.09
N GLU A 280 25.78 5.17 -38.64
CA GLU A 280 25.27 6.31 -37.90
C GLU A 280 23.75 6.15 -37.75
N ALA A 281 23.23 6.33 -36.54
CA ALA A 281 21.79 6.32 -36.35
C ALA A 281 21.20 7.61 -36.97
N ALA A 282 20.24 7.48 -37.88
CA ALA A 282 19.58 8.63 -38.50
C ALA A 282 19.03 9.59 -37.42
N THR A 283 19.67 10.77 -37.31
CA THR A 283 19.31 11.96 -36.53
C THR A 283 18.11 11.88 -35.58
N THR A 284 18.42 11.84 -34.28
CA THR A 284 17.77 12.55 -33.16
C THR A 284 16.30 12.34 -32.79
N THR A 285 15.57 11.40 -33.38
CA THR A 285 14.27 11.00 -32.83
C THR A 285 14.42 9.66 -32.15
N PRO A 286 14.50 9.61 -30.80
CA PRO A 286 14.48 8.35 -30.09
C PRO A 286 13.29 7.55 -30.58
N VAL A 287 13.46 6.26 -30.82
CA VAL A 287 12.33 5.38 -31.06
C VAL A 287 11.52 5.36 -29.77
N LYS A 288 10.51 6.22 -29.67
CA LYS A 288 9.57 6.24 -28.54
C LYS A 288 8.76 4.95 -28.65
N PHE A 289 9.23 3.88 -28.00
CA PHE A 289 8.56 2.56 -27.97
C PHE A 289 7.25 2.61 -27.17
N GLY A 290 6.30 3.48 -27.55
CA GLY A 290 5.01 3.62 -26.89
C GLY A 290 5.09 4.15 -25.45
N ILE A 291 6.18 4.80 -25.05
CA ILE A 291 6.28 5.49 -23.75
C ILE A 291 5.44 6.76 -23.80
N ASN A 292 4.50 6.88 -22.88
CA ASN A 292 3.74 8.12 -22.70
C ASN A 292 4.65 9.19 -22.08
N THR A 293 4.80 10.34 -22.75
CA THR A 293 5.59 11.48 -22.25
C THR A 293 4.72 12.61 -21.68
N THR A 294 3.39 12.44 -21.66
CA THR A 294 2.45 13.42 -21.13
C THR A 294 2.37 13.32 -19.61
N ILE A 295 2.79 14.39 -18.95
CA ILE A 295 2.76 14.51 -17.48
C ILE A 295 1.31 14.58 -17.02
N LEU A 296 0.98 13.81 -15.99
CA LEU A 296 -0.32 13.85 -15.35
C LEU A 296 -0.58 15.26 -14.78
N ARG A 297 -1.75 15.81 -15.08
CA ARG A 297 -2.14 17.16 -14.65
C ARG A 297 -1.97 17.34 -13.14
N ASN A 298 -1.29 18.42 -12.74
CA ASN A 298 -0.98 18.76 -11.34
C ASN A 298 -0.15 17.72 -10.57
N ALA A 299 0.52 16.77 -11.24
CA ALA A 299 1.39 15.83 -10.56
C ALA A 299 2.60 16.54 -9.95
N PRO A 300 2.88 16.35 -8.63
CA PRO A 300 4.07 16.91 -8.02
C PRO A 300 5.33 16.23 -8.56
N ALA A 301 6.47 16.93 -8.50
CA ALA A 301 7.76 16.30 -8.72
C ALA A 301 8.15 15.50 -7.46
N PHE A 302 8.34 14.19 -7.62
CA PHE A 302 8.71 13.27 -6.54
C PHE A 302 10.21 13.26 -6.26
N TYR A 303 11.01 13.65 -7.26
CA TYR A 303 12.45 13.81 -7.15
C TYR A 303 12.90 14.97 -8.03
N ARG A 304 13.80 15.80 -7.50
CA ARG A 304 14.55 16.82 -8.24
C ARG A 304 15.99 16.74 -7.79
N GLY A 305 16.89 16.39 -8.70
CA GLY A 305 18.30 16.22 -8.34
C GLY A 305 19.12 15.60 -9.46
N PRO A 306 20.42 15.36 -9.22
CA PRO A 306 21.31 14.80 -10.23
C PRO A 306 20.92 13.36 -10.61
N LEU A 307 21.26 12.96 -11.83
CA LEU A 307 21.23 11.57 -12.27
C LEU A 307 22.06 10.69 -11.33
N ALA A 308 21.39 9.88 -10.51
CA ALA A 308 22.00 9.02 -9.50
C ALA A 308 21.07 7.86 -9.12
N ARG A 309 21.62 6.89 -8.38
CA ARG A 309 20.90 5.73 -7.81
C ARG A 309 19.57 6.10 -7.13
N ASN A 310 19.53 7.27 -6.47
CA ASN A 310 18.37 7.75 -5.71
C ASN A 310 17.10 7.93 -6.55
N ILE A 311 17.20 8.08 -7.87
CA ILE A 311 16.04 8.18 -8.76
C ILE A 311 15.27 6.87 -8.75
N HIS A 312 15.96 5.74 -8.97
CA HIS A 312 15.33 4.44 -8.97
C HIS A 312 14.83 4.07 -7.56
N GLU A 313 15.57 4.43 -6.52
CA GLU A 313 15.12 4.24 -5.14
C GLU A 313 13.83 5.05 -4.86
N SER A 314 13.72 6.27 -5.42
CA SER A 314 12.50 7.08 -5.30
C SER A 314 11.31 6.40 -5.97
N ILE A 315 11.50 5.80 -7.15
CA ILE A 315 10.45 5.02 -7.85
C ILE A 315 10.08 3.77 -7.06
N GLN A 316 11.06 3.00 -6.58
CA GLN A 316 10.84 1.76 -5.80
C GLN A 316 10.16 2.02 -4.45
N ASN A 317 10.46 3.15 -3.81
CA ASN A 317 9.90 3.54 -2.52
C ASN A 317 8.57 4.28 -2.66
N TRP A 318 8.23 4.74 -3.87
CA TRP A 318 6.94 5.35 -4.11
C TRP A 318 5.84 4.28 -4.00
N GLN A 319 4.82 4.61 -3.21
CA GLN A 319 3.65 3.77 -3.04
C GLN A 319 2.41 4.64 -3.27
N PRO A 320 1.43 4.16 -4.07
CA PRO A 320 0.09 4.72 -4.10
C PRO A 320 -0.46 4.88 -2.68
N GLY A 321 -1.24 5.94 -2.44
CA GLY A 321 -1.79 6.21 -1.10
C GLY A 321 -2.53 4.99 -0.53
N SER A 322 -3.29 4.28 -1.37
CA SER A 322 -4.03 3.08 -1.03
C SER A 322 -3.18 1.85 -0.65
N LEU A 323 -1.87 1.87 -0.90
CA LEU A 323 -0.94 0.80 -0.48
C LEU A 323 -0.17 1.14 0.79
N LYS A 324 -0.11 2.42 1.15
CA LYS A 324 0.46 2.83 2.43
C LYS A 324 -0.55 2.45 3.51
N MET A 325 -0.27 1.41 4.30
CA MET A 325 -1.02 1.12 5.52
C MET A 325 -0.57 2.05 6.67
N ASN A 326 -0.41 3.33 6.37
CA ASN A 326 0.16 4.34 7.27
C ASN A 326 -0.94 5.05 8.06
N PHE A 327 -1.89 4.29 8.64
CA PHE A 327 -3.03 4.80 9.40
C PHE A 327 -2.67 5.76 10.57
N LEU A 328 -1.37 6.02 10.83
CA LEU A 328 -0.86 6.68 12.03
C LEU A 328 0.51 7.38 11.91
N GLU A 329 1.15 7.52 10.74
CA GLU A 329 2.45 8.24 10.65
C GLU A 329 2.33 9.72 11.07
N ASN A 330 1.16 10.32 10.88
CA ASN A 330 0.92 11.74 11.20
C ASN A 330 0.58 12.00 12.68
N ILE A 331 0.60 10.99 13.54
CA ILE A 331 0.41 11.15 14.99
C ILE A 331 1.74 10.85 15.69
N THR A 332 2.73 11.70 15.44
CA THR A 332 3.87 11.83 16.37
C THR A 332 3.34 12.39 17.69
N PRO A 333 3.47 11.68 18.82
CA PRO A 333 3.33 12.34 20.11
C PRO A 333 4.45 13.37 20.21
N VAL A 334 4.11 14.66 20.28
CA VAL A 334 5.01 15.68 20.82
C VAL A 334 5.23 15.29 22.27
N VAL A 335 6.24 14.48 22.51
CA VAL A 335 6.83 14.37 23.84
C VAL A 335 7.82 15.53 23.87
N ASP A 336 7.50 16.58 24.62
CA ASP A 336 8.47 17.59 25.01
C ASP A 336 9.64 16.85 25.67
N THR A 337 10.72 16.65 24.91
CA THR A 337 12.00 16.23 25.46
C THR A 337 12.69 17.46 26.01
N ASP A 338 12.16 17.98 27.12
CA ASP A 338 12.96 18.73 28.08
C ASP A 338 13.22 17.81 29.28
N ALA A 339 14.08 16.82 29.05
CA ALA A 339 14.83 16.19 30.12
C ALA A 339 16.24 16.79 30.06
N PRO A 340 16.68 17.55 31.08
CA PRO A 340 17.94 18.25 31.03
C PRO A 340 19.10 17.25 31.08
N SER A 341 19.99 17.36 30.10
CA SER A 341 21.27 16.69 30.03
C SER A 341 22.10 17.01 31.27
N THR A 342 22.62 15.98 31.91
CA THR A 342 23.61 16.06 32.98
C THR A 342 24.93 16.56 32.40
N GLU A 343 25.15 17.88 32.41
CA GLU A 343 26.49 18.47 32.27
C GLU A 343 27.09 18.73 33.65
N GLU A 344 28.32 18.25 33.82
CA GLU A 344 29.16 18.49 34.99
C GLU A 344 29.42 19.99 35.17
N LEU A 345 29.16 20.51 36.37
CA LEU A 345 29.63 21.82 36.80
C LEU A 345 30.62 21.66 37.96
N PRO A 346 31.78 22.34 37.91
CA PRO A 346 32.63 22.49 39.07
C PRO A 346 32.08 23.55 40.05
N GLN A 347 32.53 23.40 41.29
CA GLN A 347 32.18 24.10 42.53
C GLN A 347 32.02 25.63 42.44
N ALA A 348 31.06 26.21 43.17
CA ALA A 348 31.30 27.04 44.37
C ALA A 348 30.02 27.76 44.90
N SER A 349 29.87 27.70 46.24
CA SER A 349 29.31 28.68 47.19
C SER A 349 27.95 29.38 46.97
N SER A 350 26.98 29.00 47.83
CA SER A 350 26.25 29.85 48.80
C SER A 350 25.72 31.22 48.34
N SER A 351 24.39 31.41 48.30
CA SER A 351 23.61 32.06 49.38
C SER A 351 22.15 32.43 49.00
N LYS A 352 21.24 32.05 49.91
CA LYS A 352 20.04 32.73 50.45
C LYS A 352 18.96 33.42 49.57
N GLU A 353 17.73 33.08 49.98
CA GLU A 353 16.52 33.93 50.16
C GLU A 353 15.36 33.91 49.13
N LYS A 354 14.15 33.74 49.69
CA LYS A 354 12.80 33.87 49.11
C LYS A 354 12.21 35.25 49.55
N PRO A 355 10.92 35.53 49.28
CA PRO A 355 10.23 35.91 48.04
C PRO A 355 9.56 37.31 48.23
N TYR A 356 8.40 37.58 47.62
CA TYR A 356 7.53 38.79 47.66
C TYR A 356 7.73 39.79 46.51
N SER A 357 6.75 40.46 45.91
CA SER A 357 5.29 40.33 45.76
C SER A 357 4.80 41.50 44.88
N ARG A 358 3.76 41.28 44.05
CA ARG A 358 2.70 42.23 43.63
C ARG A 358 3.09 43.57 42.93
N LEU A 359 2.59 43.81 41.71
CA LEU A 359 1.38 44.62 41.40
C LEU A 359 1.22 44.91 39.89
N SER A 360 -0.02 45.23 39.54
CA SER A 360 -0.70 45.26 38.23
C SER A 360 -0.33 46.42 37.28
N SER A 361 -0.49 46.21 35.97
CA SER A 361 -1.29 47.13 35.11
C SER A 361 -1.76 46.51 33.77
N SER A 362 -2.99 46.90 33.44
CA SER A 362 -3.86 46.86 32.24
C SER A 362 -3.47 46.27 30.86
N LYS A 363 -4.47 45.56 30.30
CA LYS A 363 -4.65 44.82 29.02
C LYS A 363 -4.41 45.63 27.71
N PRO A 364 -4.26 44.93 26.55
CA PRO A 364 -5.45 44.73 25.68
C PRO A 364 -5.62 43.29 25.13
N ARG A 365 -6.82 43.04 24.63
CA ARG A 365 -7.50 41.75 24.39
C ARG A 365 -7.03 41.06 23.10
N ALA A 366 -6.25 40.00 23.21
CA ALA A 366 -6.07 39.00 22.15
C ALA A 366 -7.09 37.86 22.32
N VAL A 367 -7.74 37.45 21.23
CA VAL A 367 -8.55 36.23 21.17
C VAL A 367 -7.59 35.04 21.25
N VAL A 368 -7.30 34.61 22.48
CA VAL A 368 -6.57 33.37 22.75
C VAL A 368 -7.52 32.22 22.44
N GLN A 369 -7.23 31.48 21.37
CA GLN A 369 -7.66 30.08 21.26
C GLN A 369 -7.27 29.40 22.57
N LYS A 370 -8.26 29.01 23.38
CA LYS A 370 -8.00 28.20 24.58
C LYS A 370 -7.23 26.97 24.13
N SER A 371 -5.94 26.92 24.48
CA SER A 371 -5.19 25.68 24.56
C SER A 371 -5.98 24.76 25.51
N LEU A 372 -6.61 23.75 24.92
CA LEU A 372 -7.16 22.64 25.69
C LEU A 372 -5.96 21.91 26.27
N SER A 373 -5.64 22.20 27.54
CA SER A 373 -4.85 21.27 28.34
C SER A 373 -5.53 19.89 28.30
N PRO A 374 -4.76 18.79 28.18
CA PRO A 374 -5.35 17.47 28.09
C PRO A 374 -5.95 17.11 29.45
N LYS A 375 -7.28 17.25 29.55
CA LYS A 375 -8.02 16.66 30.68
C LYS A 375 -7.88 15.14 30.57
N SER A 376 -7.47 14.50 31.66
CA SER A 376 -7.39 13.05 31.79
C SER A 376 -8.60 12.37 31.15
N SER A 377 -8.35 11.50 30.18
CA SER A 377 -9.35 10.80 29.37
C SER A 377 -10.20 9.81 30.17
N ARG A 378 -9.84 9.55 31.44
CA ARG A 378 -10.48 8.57 32.34
C ARG A 378 -11.88 8.96 32.82
N GLN A 379 -12.28 10.22 32.67
CA GLN A 379 -13.58 10.66 33.19
C GLN A 379 -14.70 10.28 32.21
N PHE A 380 -15.57 9.34 32.62
CA PHE A 380 -16.92 9.05 32.09
C PHE A 380 -17.09 7.96 31.00
N PHE A 381 -16.59 6.74 31.20
CA PHE A 381 -17.18 5.59 30.49
C PHE A 381 -17.46 4.41 31.40
N SER A 382 -18.60 3.75 31.16
CA SER A 382 -19.00 2.51 31.83
C SER A 382 -18.69 1.30 30.96
N VAL A 383 -18.26 0.20 31.60
CA VAL A 383 -18.15 -1.10 30.95
C VAL A 383 -19.55 -1.65 30.75
N ARG A 384 -19.83 -2.11 29.53
CA ARG A 384 -21.09 -2.79 29.21
C ARG A 384 -20.87 -4.29 29.29
N GLU A 385 -21.28 -4.90 30.40
CA GLU A 385 -21.06 -6.33 30.68
C GLU A 385 -21.65 -7.23 29.60
N ASP A 386 -22.78 -6.84 29.02
CA ASP A 386 -23.47 -7.57 27.95
C ASP A 386 -22.63 -7.69 26.67
N ARG A 387 -21.53 -6.94 26.52
CA ARG A 387 -20.69 -6.90 25.31
C ARG A 387 -19.53 -7.91 25.31
N PHE A 388 -19.28 -8.59 26.42
CA PHE A 388 -18.22 -9.59 26.57
C PHE A 388 -18.73 -11.02 26.36
N THR A 389 -19.91 -11.16 25.77
CA THR A 389 -20.51 -12.43 25.37
C THR A 389 -20.87 -12.36 23.89
N VAL A 390 -20.71 -13.50 23.21
CA VAL A 390 -21.21 -13.66 21.85
C VAL A 390 -22.73 -13.76 21.89
N VAL A 391 -23.41 -13.00 21.04
CA VAL A 391 -24.86 -13.04 20.95
C VAL A 391 -25.27 -14.24 20.09
N GLU A 392 -26.15 -15.06 20.61
CA GLU A 392 -26.80 -16.11 19.82
C GLU A 392 -27.93 -15.49 19.01
N SER A 393 -27.78 -15.54 17.69
CA SER A 393 -28.71 -14.96 16.74
C SER A 393 -28.76 -15.82 15.48
N PRO A 394 -29.92 -15.95 14.82
CA PRO A 394 -30.00 -16.62 13.52
C PRO A 394 -29.14 -15.91 12.44
N PHE A 395 -28.82 -14.62 12.62
CA PHE A 395 -28.07 -13.80 11.67
C PHE A 395 -26.58 -13.67 12.00
N SER A 396 -26.09 -14.35 13.05
CA SER A 396 -24.68 -14.31 13.47
C SER A 396 -24.00 -15.66 13.26
N SER A 397 -22.75 -15.64 12.79
CA SER A 397 -21.88 -16.82 12.74
C SER A 397 -21.43 -17.26 14.13
N ARG A 398 -21.04 -18.54 14.26
CA ARG A 398 -20.44 -19.07 15.49
C ARG A 398 -18.95 -18.74 15.57
N SER A 399 -18.43 -18.65 16.77
CA SER A 399 -16.99 -18.55 17.08
C SER A 399 -16.54 -19.83 17.81
N THR A 400 -15.24 -20.12 17.83
CA THR A 400 -14.71 -21.30 18.53
C THR A 400 -14.81 -21.12 20.06
N ALA A 401 -14.77 -22.24 20.80
CA ALA A 401 -14.86 -22.20 22.25
C ALA A 401 -13.72 -21.38 22.87
N GLN A 402 -12.51 -21.47 22.32
CA GLN A 402 -11.32 -20.76 22.80
C GLN A 402 -11.54 -19.24 22.82
N TRP A 403 -12.04 -18.68 21.71
CA TRP A 403 -12.30 -17.24 21.60
C TRP A 403 -13.47 -16.77 22.45
N ASN A 404 -14.54 -17.58 22.54
CA ASN A 404 -15.70 -17.26 23.38
C ASN A 404 -15.31 -17.22 24.87
N ASP A 405 -14.56 -18.22 25.31
CA ASP A 405 -14.05 -18.31 26.67
C ASP A 405 -13.08 -17.17 26.99
N ALA A 406 -12.17 -16.85 26.08
CA ALA A 406 -11.23 -15.75 26.25
C ALA A 406 -11.96 -14.40 26.40
N LEU A 407 -12.99 -14.15 25.58
CA LEU A 407 -13.78 -12.92 25.65
C LEU A 407 -14.53 -12.78 26.99
N THR A 408 -15.12 -13.88 27.48
CA THR A 408 -15.87 -13.87 28.74
C THR A 408 -14.97 -13.73 29.96
N ARG A 409 -13.75 -14.29 29.93
CA ARG A 409 -12.77 -14.27 31.03
C ARG A 409 -11.98 -12.96 31.18
N VAL A 410 -12.19 -11.98 30.30
CA VAL A 410 -11.53 -10.66 30.40
C VAL A 410 -11.76 -10.04 31.79
N ASN A 411 -10.68 -9.62 32.45
CA ASN A 411 -10.73 -8.79 33.64
C ASN A 411 -11.11 -7.35 33.24
N ARG A 412 -12.32 -6.96 33.65
CA ARG A 412 -13.00 -5.72 33.27
C ARG A 412 -12.74 -4.54 34.22
N ASP A 413 -11.76 -4.65 35.12
CA ASP A 413 -11.41 -3.55 36.01
C ASP A 413 -10.88 -2.35 35.20
N LEU A 414 -11.58 -1.21 35.29
CA LEU A 414 -11.23 0.04 34.61
C LEU A 414 -9.86 0.56 35.01
N LYS A 415 -9.30 0.15 36.16
CA LYS A 415 -7.93 0.48 36.57
C LYS A 415 -6.88 -0.11 35.63
N ASN A 416 -7.21 -1.19 34.93
CA ASN A 416 -6.34 -1.83 33.95
C ASN A 416 -6.32 -1.09 32.60
N VAL A 417 -7.22 -0.12 32.39
CA VAL A 417 -7.29 0.64 31.15
C VAL A 417 -6.19 1.72 31.14
N MET A 418 -5.33 1.63 30.14
CA MET A 418 -4.24 2.56 29.90
C MET A 418 -4.75 3.88 29.35
N ASP A 419 -4.13 4.97 29.81
CA ASP A 419 -4.31 6.30 29.23
C ASP A 419 -3.25 6.48 28.14
N HIS A 420 -3.66 6.54 26.88
CA HIS A 420 -2.75 6.70 25.75
C HIS A 420 -3.39 7.60 24.68
N PRO A 421 -2.60 8.35 23.90
CA PRO A 421 -3.12 9.39 22.99
C PRO A 421 -4.04 8.84 21.89
N LEU A 422 -3.91 7.55 21.57
CA LEU A 422 -4.70 6.89 20.53
C LEU A 422 -6.01 6.27 21.05
N PHE A 423 -6.28 6.37 22.35
CA PHE A 423 -7.44 5.75 23.01
C PHE A 423 -8.76 6.16 22.33
N ASN A 424 -9.02 7.47 22.25
CA ASN A 424 -10.26 7.99 21.68
C ASN A 424 -10.34 7.82 20.16
N LEU A 425 -9.19 7.69 19.49
CA LEU A 425 -9.14 7.51 18.05
C LEU A 425 -9.63 6.12 17.63
N PHE A 426 -9.31 5.09 18.42
CA PHE A 426 -9.53 3.69 18.04
C PHE A 426 -10.56 2.94 18.89
N ARG A 427 -11.09 3.57 19.94
CA ARG A 427 -12.13 2.95 20.76
C ARG A 427 -13.42 2.60 19.99
N GLY A 428 -13.69 3.24 18.86
CA GLY A 428 -14.84 2.92 17.99
C GLY A 428 -14.67 1.62 17.19
N PHE A 429 -15.50 1.43 16.16
CA PHE A 429 -15.45 0.30 15.24
C PHE A 429 -15.18 0.79 13.82
N ALA A 430 -14.29 0.11 13.12
CA ALA A 430 -13.96 0.44 11.74
C ALA A 430 -15.04 -0.01 10.76
N TYR A 431 -15.77 -1.06 11.08
CA TYR A 431 -16.95 -1.55 10.35
C TYR A 431 -18.15 -1.58 11.30
N PRO A 432 -19.40 -1.58 10.80
CA PRO A 432 -20.57 -1.61 11.68
C PRO A 432 -20.48 -2.77 12.69
N PRO A 433 -20.79 -2.52 13.97
CA PRO A 433 -20.71 -3.57 14.97
C PRO A 433 -21.73 -4.67 14.67
N PRO A 434 -21.42 -5.95 14.93
CA PRO A 434 -22.21 -7.09 14.41
C PRO A 434 -23.66 -7.09 14.91
N ARG A 435 -23.86 -6.68 16.18
CA ARG A 435 -25.19 -6.55 16.81
C ARG A 435 -26.11 -5.56 16.10
N LEU A 436 -25.59 -4.70 15.24
CA LEU A 436 -26.40 -3.79 14.43
C LEU A 436 -27.27 -4.56 13.42
N PHE A 437 -26.76 -5.70 12.93
CA PHE A 437 -27.43 -6.55 11.95
C PHE A 437 -28.25 -7.66 12.60
N ASP A 438 -28.37 -7.69 13.92
CA ASP A 438 -29.17 -8.68 14.66
C ASP A 438 -30.66 -8.29 14.78
N THR A 439 -31.09 -7.29 14.01
CA THR A 439 -32.49 -6.84 14.02
C THR A 439 -33.25 -7.44 12.85
N HIS A 440 -34.56 -7.63 12.98
CA HIS A 440 -35.40 -7.97 11.82
C HIS A 440 -35.46 -6.86 10.76
N ASP A 441 -34.98 -5.65 11.08
CA ASP A 441 -34.87 -4.54 10.14
C ASP A 441 -33.67 -4.75 9.20
N ALA A 442 -33.97 -5.13 7.96
CA ALA A 442 -32.96 -5.31 6.93
C ALA A 442 -32.44 -4.01 6.31
N GLY A 443 -33.08 -2.87 6.54
CA GLY A 443 -32.70 -1.61 5.94
C GLY A 443 -31.28 -1.17 6.31
N LEU A 444 -30.83 -1.49 7.53
CA LEU A 444 -29.46 -1.20 7.98
C LEU A 444 -28.42 -2.02 7.20
N ALA A 445 -28.73 -3.28 6.89
CA ALA A 445 -27.86 -4.13 6.09
C ALA A 445 -27.79 -3.63 4.63
N VAL A 446 -28.93 -3.26 4.03
CA VAL A 446 -28.95 -2.66 2.68
C VAL A 446 -28.16 -1.35 2.64
N ALA A 447 -28.37 -0.48 3.62
CA ALA A 447 -27.65 0.79 3.74
C ALA A 447 -26.13 0.59 3.89
N TRP A 448 -25.72 -0.40 4.69
CA TRP A 448 -24.31 -0.76 4.82
C TRP A 448 -23.72 -1.24 3.49
N LEU A 449 -24.39 -2.16 2.80
CA LEU A 449 -23.92 -2.69 1.52
C LEU A 449 -23.75 -1.60 0.45
N LEU A 450 -24.64 -0.60 0.44
CA LEU A 450 -24.53 0.54 -0.48
C LEU A 450 -23.24 1.33 -0.29
N ILE A 451 -22.85 1.60 0.96
CA ILE A 451 -21.68 2.44 1.26
C ILE A 451 -20.40 1.62 1.45
N ARG A 452 -20.50 0.30 1.58
CA ARG A 452 -19.40 -0.59 1.92
C ARG A 452 -18.17 -0.38 1.04
N PRO A 453 -18.25 -0.36 -0.31
CA PRO A 453 -17.07 -0.15 -1.16
C PRO A 453 -16.37 1.19 -0.90
N SER A 454 -17.13 2.30 -0.88
CA SER A 454 -16.62 3.64 -0.60
C SER A 454 -16.01 3.75 0.80
N TRP A 455 -16.63 3.11 1.79
CA TRP A 455 -16.12 3.07 3.16
C TRP A 455 -14.86 2.21 3.27
N THR A 456 -14.79 1.07 2.59
CA THR A 456 -13.58 0.23 2.54
C THR A 456 -12.42 0.97 1.90
N SER A 457 -12.65 1.73 0.83
CA SER A 457 -11.62 2.60 0.24
C SER A 457 -11.19 3.69 1.22
N LEU A 458 -12.14 4.38 1.87
CA LEU A 458 -11.85 5.43 2.86
C LEU A 458 -11.08 4.92 4.07
N ILE A 459 -11.44 3.76 4.62
CA ILE A 459 -10.78 3.16 5.78
C ILE A 459 -9.45 2.51 5.41
N SER A 460 -9.21 2.21 4.12
CA SER A 460 -7.88 1.81 3.65
C SER A 460 -6.93 3.00 3.48
N ASN A 461 -7.44 4.23 3.52
CA ASN A 461 -6.63 5.43 3.32
C ASN A 461 -5.74 5.72 4.55
N PRO A 462 -4.40 5.75 4.41
CA PRO A 462 -3.46 6.06 5.48
C PRO A 462 -3.64 7.45 6.10
N SER A 463 -4.11 8.42 5.31
CA SER A 463 -4.20 9.82 5.73
C SER A 463 -5.42 10.10 6.59
N ARG A 464 -6.25 9.08 6.88
CA ARG A 464 -7.39 9.22 7.78
C ARG A 464 -6.92 9.44 9.22
N THR A 465 -7.28 10.58 9.79
CA THR A 465 -6.98 10.96 11.19
C THR A 465 -8.21 11.05 12.07
N LEU A 466 -9.40 10.80 11.51
CA LEU A 466 -10.67 10.91 12.23
C LEU A 466 -10.93 9.69 13.13
N PRO A 467 -11.51 9.89 14.33
CA PRO A 467 -11.91 8.79 15.21
C PRO A 467 -12.81 7.76 14.54
N LEU A 468 -12.65 6.50 14.96
CA LEU A 468 -13.56 5.42 14.56
C LEU A 468 -14.97 5.67 15.14
N PRO A 469 -16.03 5.45 14.36
CA PRO A 469 -17.39 5.65 14.85
C PRO A 469 -17.74 4.67 15.99
N ASN A 470 -18.43 5.16 17.01
CA ASN A 470 -19.00 4.31 18.05
C ASN A 470 -20.30 3.62 17.57
N PRO A 471 -20.82 2.60 18.31
CA PRO A 471 -22.01 1.88 17.88
C PRO A 471 -23.25 2.74 17.62
N SER A 472 -23.46 3.81 18.42
CA SER A 472 -24.60 4.71 18.23
C SER A 472 -24.45 5.57 16.98
N GLN A 473 -23.23 6.02 16.67
CA GLN A 473 -22.94 6.76 15.44
C GLN A 473 -23.18 5.90 14.20
N TRP A 474 -22.71 4.64 14.21
CA TRP A 474 -22.99 3.66 13.16
C TRP A 474 -24.49 3.45 12.94
N HIS A 475 -25.23 3.20 14.02
CA HIS A 475 -26.68 3.01 13.96
C HIS A 475 -27.39 4.23 13.37
N ASN A 476 -27.12 5.41 13.89
CA ASN A 476 -27.80 6.64 13.47
C ASN A 476 -27.52 6.98 12.01
N TYR A 477 -26.28 6.80 11.56
CA TYR A 477 -25.89 7.05 10.17
C TYR A 477 -26.62 6.11 9.20
N LEU A 478 -26.53 4.79 9.43
CA LEU A 478 -27.16 3.79 8.56
C LEU A 478 -28.69 3.87 8.59
N HIS A 479 -29.28 4.16 9.75
CA HIS A 479 -30.72 4.33 9.87
C HIS A 479 -31.22 5.57 9.11
N HIS A 480 -30.48 6.68 9.17
CA HIS A 480 -30.82 7.88 8.40
C HIS A 480 -30.74 7.61 6.90
N LEU A 481 -29.64 7.01 6.45
CA LEU A 481 -29.42 6.63 5.06
C LEU A 481 -30.54 5.71 4.53
N SER A 482 -30.87 4.69 5.30
CA SER A 482 -31.96 3.75 5.02
C SER A 482 -33.31 4.45 4.85
N ARG A 483 -33.60 5.46 5.68
CA ARG A 483 -34.85 6.24 5.59
C ARG A 483 -34.88 7.19 4.39
N GLU A 484 -33.78 7.88 4.10
CA GLU A 484 -33.72 8.82 2.97
C GLU A 484 -33.88 8.09 1.64
N LEU A 485 -33.15 6.98 1.48
CA LEU A 485 -33.17 6.15 0.27
C LEU A 485 -34.39 5.22 0.19
N GLY A 486 -35.13 5.05 1.28
CA GLY A 486 -36.36 4.26 1.30
C GLY A 486 -36.13 2.74 1.31
N PHE A 487 -35.05 2.28 1.94
CA PHE A 487 -34.78 0.85 2.13
C PHE A 487 -35.70 0.21 3.17
N ILE A 488 -36.25 1.01 4.10
CA ILE A 488 -37.29 0.58 5.03
C ILE A 488 -38.65 1.01 4.48
N ALA A 489 -39.60 0.07 4.43
CA ALA A 489 -41.00 0.39 4.16
C ALA A 489 -41.50 1.39 5.21
N LYS A 490 -42.09 2.51 4.77
CA LYS A 490 -42.83 3.39 5.69
C LYS A 490 -43.87 2.52 6.37
N LYS A 491 -43.71 2.22 7.67
CA LYS A 491 -44.81 1.65 8.46
C LYS A 491 -46.00 2.56 8.24
N ASP A 492 -47.10 1.99 7.75
CA ASP A 492 -48.33 2.71 7.48
C ASP A 492 -48.63 3.66 8.64
N ALA A 493 -48.71 4.95 8.33
CA ALA A 493 -49.19 5.98 9.25
C ALA A 493 -50.71 5.85 9.49
N ARG A 494 -51.20 4.62 9.67
CA ARG A 494 -52.58 4.26 10.03
C ARG A 494 -52.55 3.40 11.28
N LYS A 495 -52.20 4.03 12.41
CA LYS A 495 -52.66 3.65 13.77
C LYS A 495 -52.16 4.67 14.80
N SER A 496 -52.59 5.91 14.61
CA SER A 496 -52.71 6.88 15.70
C SER A 496 -53.61 8.02 15.22
N GLN A 497 -54.89 7.70 15.07
CA GLN A 497 -55.94 8.70 15.27
C GLN A 497 -55.92 9.03 16.78
N PRO A 498 -55.93 10.31 17.13
CA PRO A 498 -57.15 10.82 17.70
C PRO A 498 -57.66 12.01 16.90
N ASP A 499 -58.98 12.06 16.77
CA ASP A 499 -59.72 13.19 16.25
C ASP A 499 -59.35 14.48 16.99
N ALA A 500 -59.01 15.53 16.24
CA ALA A 500 -59.32 16.93 16.58
C ALA A 500 -58.90 17.87 15.44
N SER A 501 -59.92 18.40 14.77
CA SER A 501 -60.06 19.75 14.20
C SER A 501 -58.81 20.59 13.84
N ASN A 502 -58.80 21.01 12.57
CA ASN A 502 -58.35 22.30 12.03
C ASN A 502 -57.70 23.28 13.04
N ASP A 503 -56.39 23.51 12.87
CA ASP A 503 -55.89 24.88 12.96
C ASP A 503 -54.66 25.09 12.06
N ALA A 504 -54.73 26.14 11.26
CA ALA A 504 -53.69 26.56 10.34
C ALA A 504 -52.72 27.49 11.10
N GLY A 505 -51.50 27.03 11.36
CA GLY A 505 -50.52 27.89 12.02
C GLY A 505 -49.16 27.26 12.25
N SER A 506 -48.15 27.75 11.50
CA SER A 506 -46.71 27.67 11.83
C SER A 506 -46.18 26.29 12.24
N SER A 507 -45.64 25.53 11.27
CA SER A 507 -44.81 24.34 11.55
C SER A 507 -43.55 24.70 12.36
N LYS A 508 -43.68 24.72 13.69
CA LYS A 508 -42.55 24.70 14.61
C LYS A 508 -41.84 23.36 14.42
N VAL A 509 -40.71 23.37 13.70
CA VAL A 509 -39.77 22.23 13.64
C VAL A 509 -39.51 21.79 15.09
N THR A 510 -39.95 20.58 15.44
CA THR A 510 -39.88 20.08 16.81
C THR A 510 -38.42 20.01 17.27
N LYS A 511 -38.15 20.21 18.57
CA LYS A 511 -36.80 20.11 19.16
C LYS A 511 -36.11 18.77 18.79
N SER A 512 -36.89 17.71 18.64
CA SER A 512 -36.46 16.39 18.18
C SER A 512 -35.91 16.39 16.75
N ALA A 513 -36.58 17.04 15.80
CA ALA A 513 -36.11 17.13 14.42
C ALA A 513 -34.81 17.96 14.28
N ARG A 514 -34.66 19.04 15.06
CA ARG A 514 -33.40 19.81 15.11
C ARG A 514 -32.25 18.98 15.68
N HIS A 515 -32.50 18.19 16.72
CA HIS A 515 -31.50 17.32 17.31
C HIS A 515 -31.06 16.20 16.35
N ALA A 516 -32.01 15.58 15.65
CA ALA A 516 -31.71 14.56 14.64
C ALA A 516 -30.88 15.13 13.48
N ARG A 517 -31.21 16.34 12.99
CA ARG A 517 -30.45 17.01 11.93
C ARG A 517 -29.02 17.34 12.37
N LYS A 518 -28.84 17.85 13.59
CA LYS A 518 -27.51 18.11 14.17
C LYS A 518 -26.69 16.83 14.32
N GLN A 519 -27.31 15.71 14.73
CA GLN A 519 -26.63 14.42 14.82
C GLN A 519 -26.23 13.89 13.44
N TRP A 520 -27.07 14.07 12.42
CA TRP A 520 -26.73 13.73 11.04
C TRP A 520 -25.55 14.55 10.51
N GLU A 521 -25.57 15.87 10.70
CA GLU A 521 -24.46 16.77 10.34
C GLU A 521 -23.14 16.37 11.03
N GLN A 522 -23.20 15.95 12.29
CA GLN A 522 -22.04 15.40 13.01
C GLN A 522 -21.57 14.07 12.44
N SER A 523 -22.49 13.18 12.05
CA SER A 523 -22.14 11.91 11.39
C SER A 523 -21.47 12.15 10.03
N LEU A 524 -21.90 13.14 9.25
CA LEU A 524 -21.26 13.46 7.95
C LEU A 524 -19.79 13.90 8.08
N GLN A 525 -19.40 14.44 9.24
CA GLN A 525 -17.99 14.76 9.51
C GLN A 525 -17.13 13.51 9.71
N ILE A 526 -17.73 12.40 10.14
CA ILE A 526 -17.05 11.12 10.40
C ILE A 526 -17.13 10.22 9.16
N PHE A 527 -18.30 10.16 8.55
CA PHE A 527 -18.68 9.36 7.39
C PHE A 527 -18.58 10.20 6.11
N THR A 528 -17.35 10.47 5.70
CA THR A 528 -17.03 11.22 4.48
C THR A 528 -17.06 10.31 3.24
N VAL A 529 -18.20 9.63 3.03
CA VAL A 529 -18.41 8.75 1.86
C VAL A 529 -19.41 9.37 0.90
N ASN A 530 -19.17 9.21 -0.40
CA ASN A 530 -20.10 9.62 -1.43
C ASN A 530 -21.31 8.67 -1.43
N VAL A 531 -22.48 9.22 -1.13
CA VAL A 531 -23.75 8.51 -1.18
C VAL A 531 -24.44 8.84 -2.50
N PRO A 532 -24.88 7.84 -3.27
CA PRO A 532 -25.59 8.08 -4.52
C PRO A 532 -26.93 8.81 -4.31
N PRO A 533 -27.39 9.64 -5.27
CA PRO A 533 -28.73 10.22 -5.21
C PRO A 533 -29.81 9.14 -5.15
N LYS A 534 -30.91 9.44 -4.46
CA LYS A 534 -32.01 8.49 -4.28
C LYS A 534 -32.51 7.87 -5.59
N ASP A 535 -32.67 8.69 -6.62
CA ASP A 535 -33.27 8.28 -7.89
C ASP A 535 -32.33 7.40 -8.73
N THR A 536 -31.03 7.31 -8.37
CA THR A 536 -30.06 6.46 -9.06
C THR A 536 -29.96 5.06 -8.44
N VAL A 537 -30.43 4.88 -7.20
CA VAL A 537 -30.33 3.59 -6.49
C VAL A 537 -31.57 2.75 -6.79
N THR A 538 -31.47 1.88 -7.79
CA THR A 538 -32.58 0.98 -8.19
C THR A 538 -32.41 -0.44 -7.66
N THR A 539 -31.17 -0.88 -7.43
CA THR A 539 -30.83 -2.23 -6.96
C THR A 539 -29.59 -2.18 -6.07
N VAL A 540 -29.55 -3.02 -5.02
CA VAL A 540 -28.34 -3.33 -4.25
C VAL A 540 -28.04 -4.82 -4.42
N VAL A 541 -26.79 -5.12 -4.78
CA VAL A 541 -26.32 -6.48 -5.05
C VAL A 541 -25.40 -6.92 -3.92
N TRP A 542 -25.55 -8.18 -3.50
CA TRP A 542 -24.64 -8.85 -2.57
C TRP A 542 -24.50 -10.30 -2.99
N ASN A 543 -23.29 -10.84 -2.88
CA ASN A 543 -23.02 -12.24 -3.23
C ASN A 543 -23.61 -12.64 -4.61
N ASN A 544 -23.34 -11.82 -5.63
CA ASN A 544 -23.77 -11.99 -7.02
C ASN A 544 -25.28 -12.03 -7.28
N HIS A 545 -26.13 -11.56 -6.38
CA HIS A 545 -27.57 -11.42 -6.64
C HIS A 545 -28.16 -10.16 -6.00
N ALA A 546 -29.33 -9.75 -6.47
CA ALA A 546 -30.03 -8.58 -5.95
C ALA A 546 -30.67 -8.88 -4.58
N VAL A 547 -30.18 -8.22 -3.54
CA VAL A 547 -30.72 -8.30 -2.17
C VAL A 547 -31.68 -7.16 -1.84
N TRP A 548 -31.70 -6.12 -2.68
CA TRP A 548 -32.74 -5.10 -2.65
C TRP A 548 -33.04 -4.61 -4.06
N ARG A 549 -34.32 -4.42 -4.38
CA ARG A 549 -34.78 -3.81 -5.63
C ARG A 549 -36.07 -3.04 -5.41
N ASN A 550 -36.10 -1.76 -5.78
CA ASN A 550 -37.30 -0.91 -5.77
C ASN A 550 -38.15 -1.02 -4.47
N GLY A 551 -37.50 -1.02 -3.31
CA GLY A 551 -38.18 -1.09 -2.00
C GLY A 551 -38.45 -2.50 -1.48
N GLN A 552 -38.19 -3.56 -2.26
CA GLN A 552 -38.29 -4.94 -1.82
C GLN A 552 -36.92 -5.46 -1.36
N VAL A 553 -36.86 -5.99 -0.14
CA VAL A 553 -35.68 -6.67 0.42
C VAL A 553 -35.80 -8.17 0.15
N ASN A 554 -34.71 -8.77 -0.31
CA ASN A 554 -34.60 -10.19 -0.63
C ASN A 554 -33.34 -10.80 -0.02
N PHE A 555 -33.20 -10.72 1.31
CA PHE A 555 -32.12 -11.40 2.02
C PHE A 555 -32.54 -12.81 2.44
N SER A 556 -31.68 -13.79 2.19
CA SER A 556 -31.71 -15.05 2.92
C SER A 556 -31.11 -14.88 4.33
N VAL A 557 -31.32 -15.87 5.21
CA VAL A 557 -30.63 -15.94 6.51
C VAL A 557 -29.12 -15.99 6.31
N LEU A 558 -28.65 -16.73 5.29
CA LEU A 558 -27.23 -16.82 4.97
C LEU A 558 -26.65 -15.47 4.56
N ASP A 559 -27.35 -14.67 3.76
CA ASP A 559 -26.84 -13.34 3.36
C ASP A 559 -26.60 -12.45 4.58
N ARG A 560 -27.54 -12.49 5.53
CA ARG A 560 -27.42 -11.75 6.80
C ARG A 560 -26.25 -12.26 7.64
N GLN A 561 -26.04 -13.58 7.70
CA GLN A 561 -24.88 -14.17 8.36
C GLN A 561 -23.56 -13.74 7.70
N LEU A 562 -23.50 -13.73 6.36
CA LEU A 562 -22.31 -13.32 5.60
C LEU A 562 -21.99 -11.83 5.79
N ILE A 563 -23.01 -10.96 5.84
CA ILE A 563 -22.82 -9.51 6.11
C ILE A 563 -22.29 -9.30 7.53
N THR A 564 -22.87 -9.98 8.52
CA THR A 564 -22.42 -9.90 9.91
C THR A 564 -20.99 -10.41 10.05
N TRP A 565 -20.69 -11.57 9.46
CA TRP A 565 -19.35 -12.16 9.44
C TRP A 565 -18.33 -11.24 8.79
N ASP A 566 -18.66 -10.65 7.64
CA ASP A 566 -17.77 -9.73 6.92
C ASP A 566 -17.38 -8.51 7.77
N ALA A 567 -18.35 -7.91 8.47
CA ALA A 567 -18.09 -6.79 9.37
C ALA A 567 -17.28 -7.21 10.61
N GLN A 568 -17.49 -8.43 11.13
CA GLN A 568 -16.72 -9.00 12.23
C GLN A 568 -15.26 -9.23 11.86
N GLU A 569 -15.04 -9.90 10.73
CA GLU A 569 -13.72 -10.24 10.22
C GLU A 569 -12.89 -8.98 9.99
N HIS A 570 -13.45 -7.96 9.32
CA HIS A 570 -12.72 -6.71 9.07
C HIS A 570 -12.46 -5.91 10.34
N ASN A 571 -13.41 -5.87 11.30
CA ASN A 571 -13.16 -5.24 12.59
C ASN A 571 -12.04 -5.96 13.34
N PHE A 572 -12.03 -7.30 13.41
CA PHE A 572 -10.98 -8.07 14.08
C PHE A 572 -9.60 -7.80 13.46
N ARG A 573 -9.47 -7.84 12.14
CA ARG A 573 -8.21 -7.56 11.43
C ARG A 573 -7.65 -6.18 11.77
N LEU A 574 -8.51 -5.15 11.72
CA LEU A 574 -8.12 -3.77 12.00
C LEU A 574 -7.84 -3.52 13.48
N GLU A 575 -8.62 -4.11 14.37
CA GLU A 575 -8.40 -4.04 15.81
C GLU A 575 -7.06 -4.65 16.19
N LEU A 576 -6.71 -5.82 15.65
CA LEU A 576 -5.44 -6.46 15.90
C LEU A 576 -4.27 -5.61 15.37
N TRP A 577 -4.36 -5.11 14.14
CA TRP A 577 -3.34 -4.25 13.56
C TRP A 577 -3.14 -2.96 14.38
N THR A 578 -4.23 -2.34 14.80
CA THR A 578 -4.21 -1.11 15.60
C THR A 578 -3.64 -1.36 16.99
N LEU A 579 -4.03 -2.47 17.62
CA LEU A 579 -3.52 -2.87 18.92
C LEU A 579 -2.01 -3.14 18.84
N ASP A 580 -1.56 -3.85 17.81
CA ASP A 580 -0.13 -4.10 17.58
C ASP A 580 0.70 -2.82 17.53
N ARG A 581 0.18 -1.81 16.82
CA ARG A 581 0.80 -0.49 16.74
C ARG A 581 0.85 0.24 18.07
N CYS A 582 -0.18 0.10 18.89
CA CYS A 582 -0.22 0.70 20.22
C CYS A 582 0.77 0.02 21.17
N VAL A 583 0.79 -1.32 21.15
CA VAL A 583 1.64 -2.14 22.02
C VAL A 583 3.12 -2.00 21.66
N LEU A 584 3.44 -1.95 20.36
CA LEU A 584 4.81 -1.92 19.85
C LEU A 584 5.16 -0.60 19.15
N ALA A 585 4.68 0.53 19.66
CA ALA A 585 4.82 1.83 19.00
C ALA A 585 6.24 2.16 18.50
N MET A 586 7.28 1.72 19.23
CA MET A 586 8.69 1.89 18.83
C MET A 586 9.08 1.06 17.60
N SER A 587 8.59 -0.18 17.48
CA SER A 587 8.88 -1.08 16.34
C SER A 587 8.20 -0.62 15.05
N TRP A 588 7.27 0.32 15.12
CA TRP A 588 6.61 0.92 13.96
C TRP A 588 7.27 2.22 13.47
N ARG A 589 8.34 2.69 14.14
CA ARG A 589 9.02 3.96 13.80
C ARG A 589 10.00 3.85 12.64
N THR A 590 10.72 2.73 12.51
CA THR A 590 11.71 2.56 11.45
C THR A 590 11.09 1.85 10.25
N PRO A 591 11.43 2.24 9.00
CA PRO A 591 10.89 1.55 7.81
C PRO A 591 11.17 0.04 7.79
N LYS A 592 12.32 -0.38 8.34
CA LYS A 592 12.73 -1.79 8.39
C LYS A 592 11.87 -2.59 9.36
N ASP A 593 11.65 -2.06 10.57
CA ASP A 593 10.85 -2.73 11.60
C ASP A 593 9.36 -2.68 11.25
N HIS A 594 8.90 -1.59 10.63
CA HIS A 594 7.56 -1.47 10.04
C HIS A 594 7.28 -2.62 9.07
N ALA A 595 8.14 -2.82 8.08
CA ALA A 595 7.98 -3.89 7.09
C ALA A 595 8.01 -5.30 7.74
N LYS A 596 8.79 -5.47 8.81
CA LYS A 596 8.85 -6.73 9.57
C LYS A 596 7.52 -7.01 10.30
N ARG A 597 6.97 -6.01 11.01
CA ARG A 597 5.68 -6.13 11.71
C ARG A 597 4.52 -6.35 10.75
N GLU A 598 4.47 -5.58 9.67
CA GLU A 598 3.45 -5.74 8.62
C GLU A 598 3.47 -7.16 8.01
N ARG A 599 4.65 -7.72 7.75
CA ARG A 599 4.76 -9.11 7.26
C ARG A 599 4.16 -10.12 8.24
N LYS A 600 4.43 -10.00 9.54
CA LYS A 600 3.88 -10.89 10.58
C LYS A 600 2.35 -10.80 10.62
N LEU A 601 1.81 -9.59 10.64
CA LEU A 601 0.36 -9.37 10.71
C LEU A 601 -0.37 -9.85 9.47
N ARG A 602 0.21 -9.65 8.28
CA ARG A 602 -0.40 -10.13 7.03
C ARG A 602 -0.44 -11.65 6.93
N ALA A 603 0.57 -12.35 7.48
CA ALA A 603 0.63 -13.82 7.48
C ALA A 603 -0.52 -14.49 8.27
N MET A 604 -1.27 -13.72 9.06
CA MET A 604 -2.45 -14.22 9.77
C MET A 604 -3.67 -14.43 8.88
N TRP A 605 -3.66 -13.91 7.65
CA TRP A 605 -4.82 -13.91 6.78
C TRP A 605 -4.57 -14.70 5.49
N PRO A 606 -5.56 -15.45 5.00
CA PRO A 606 -5.51 -16.00 3.66
C PRO A 606 -5.23 -14.90 2.63
N ASN A 607 -4.35 -15.18 1.66
CA ASN A 607 -3.90 -14.24 0.63
C ASN A 607 -3.20 -12.98 1.14
N ASP A 608 -2.94 -12.88 2.45
CA ASP A 608 -2.20 -11.81 3.10
C ASP A 608 -2.82 -10.41 2.95
N VAL A 609 -4.16 -10.40 2.85
CA VAL A 609 -4.98 -9.23 2.57
C VAL A 609 -5.56 -8.68 3.87
N MET A 610 -5.51 -7.36 4.06
CA MET A 610 -6.19 -6.71 5.18
C MET A 610 -7.64 -6.32 4.91
N PHE A 611 -7.95 -5.91 3.67
CA PHE A 611 -9.28 -5.51 3.24
C PHE A 611 -9.74 -6.37 2.08
N SER A 612 -10.86 -7.05 2.22
CA SER A 612 -11.44 -7.87 1.15
C SER A 612 -12.89 -7.49 0.90
N VAL A 613 -13.19 -7.04 -0.32
CA VAL A 613 -14.60 -6.92 -0.72
C VAL A 613 -15.21 -8.25 -1.14
N LEU A 614 -14.37 -9.25 -1.44
CA LEU A 614 -14.78 -10.59 -1.83
C LEU A 614 -14.93 -11.49 -0.61
N LEU A 615 -15.98 -12.31 -0.63
CA LEU A 615 -16.20 -13.35 0.38
C LEU A 615 -15.36 -14.60 0.06
N PRO A 616 -14.88 -15.33 1.09
CA PRO A 616 -14.34 -16.68 0.94
C PRO A 616 -15.32 -17.63 0.25
N GLN A 617 -14.79 -18.68 -0.39
CA GLN A 617 -15.61 -19.77 -0.95
C GLN A 617 -15.89 -20.88 0.08
N HIS A 618 -15.08 -21.00 1.11
CA HIS A 618 -15.19 -21.99 2.18
C HIS A 618 -14.58 -21.44 3.48
N PRO A 619 -14.90 -22.02 4.65
CA PRO A 619 -14.27 -21.67 5.91
C PRO A 619 -12.76 -21.87 5.86
N GLN A 620 -11.99 -20.84 6.19
CA GLN A 620 -10.53 -20.82 6.13
C GLN A 620 -9.96 -19.88 7.21
N GLY A 621 -8.64 -19.83 7.35
CA GLY A 621 -7.99 -18.89 8.27
C GLY A 621 -8.03 -19.34 9.73
N LEU A 622 -7.97 -18.36 10.64
CA LEU A 622 -8.05 -18.55 12.10
C LEU A 622 -9.37 -19.18 12.58
N SER A 623 -10.41 -19.22 11.73
CA SER A 623 -11.69 -19.83 12.09
C SER A 623 -12.03 -21.05 11.23
N SER A 624 -11.04 -21.65 10.56
CA SER A 624 -11.27 -22.93 9.88
C SER A 624 -11.68 -24.01 10.90
N PRO A 625 -12.70 -24.83 10.59
CA PRO A 625 -13.07 -25.97 11.41
C PRO A 625 -12.00 -27.06 11.39
N LYS A 626 -11.15 -27.11 10.36
CA LYS A 626 -10.04 -28.09 10.26
C LYS A 626 -8.78 -27.53 10.89
N TRP A 627 -8.18 -28.30 11.79
CA TRP A 627 -7.01 -27.83 12.54
C TRP A 627 -5.78 -27.66 11.63
N GLU A 628 -5.65 -28.47 10.57
CA GLU A 628 -4.55 -28.40 9.61
C GLU A 628 -4.56 -27.07 8.84
N GLU A 629 -5.75 -26.63 8.43
CA GLU A 629 -5.96 -25.35 7.75
C GLU A 629 -5.79 -24.17 8.71
N ARG A 630 -6.13 -24.35 10.00
CA ARG A 630 -6.05 -23.30 11.02
C ARG A 630 -4.63 -23.09 11.56
N LEU A 631 -3.82 -24.17 11.61
CA LEU A 631 -2.49 -24.18 12.20
C LEU A 631 -1.54 -23.06 11.71
N PRO A 632 -1.39 -22.81 10.39
CA PRO A 632 -0.50 -21.75 9.90
C PRO A 632 -0.87 -20.37 10.46
N TYR A 633 -2.17 -20.12 10.61
CA TYR A 633 -2.68 -18.83 11.07
C TYR A 633 -2.57 -18.67 12.59
N ILE A 634 -2.73 -19.76 13.37
CA ILE A 634 -2.45 -19.74 14.81
C ILE A 634 -0.97 -19.51 15.07
N ARG A 635 -0.08 -20.11 14.27
CA ARG A 635 1.37 -19.82 14.34
C ARG A 635 1.67 -18.35 14.06
N ALA A 636 1.11 -17.81 12.97
CA ALA A 636 1.28 -16.40 12.65
C ALA A 636 0.73 -15.49 13.77
N PHE A 637 -0.41 -15.85 14.37
CA PHE A 637 -0.98 -15.12 15.50
C PHE A 637 -0.08 -15.16 16.74
N HIS A 638 0.41 -16.35 17.09
CA HIS A 638 1.41 -16.53 18.14
C HIS A 638 2.64 -15.65 17.90
N ASP A 639 3.21 -15.66 16.70
CA ASP A 639 4.41 -14.89 16.35
C ASP A 639 4.21 -13.37 16.39
N VAL A 640 2.96 -12.91 16.20
CA VAL A 640 2.57 -11.52 16.40
C VAL A 640 2.59 -11.19 17.89
N LEU A 641 1.95 -12.03 18.71
CA LEU A 641 1.73 -11.80 20.14
C LEU A 641 3.00 -11.94 20.97
N VAL A 642 3.90 -12.89 20.67
CA VAL A 642 5.12 -13.12 21.47
C VAL A 642 6.05 -11.90 21.52
N ASP A 643 5.96 -11.01 20.53
CA ASP A 643 6.71 -9.74 20.55
C ASP A 643 6.11 -8.73 21.54
N TRP A 644 4.87 -8.91 22.03
CA TRP A 644 4.18 -7.95 22.91
C TRP A 644 4.72 -7.99 24.35
N PRO A 645 5.09 -6.84 24.94
CA PRO A 645 5.55 -6.76 26.33
C PRO A 645 4.37 -6.79 27.32
N VAL A 646 3.55 -7.84 27.29
CA VAL A 646 2.33 -7.98 28.09
C VAL A 646 2.32 -9.25 28.95
N SER A 647 1.44 -9.30 29.95
CA SER A 647 1.27 -10.50 30.78
C SER A 647 0.70 -11.67 29.98
N GLY A 648 1.10 -12.90 30.34
CA GLY A 648 0.66 -14.13 29.68
C GLY A 648 1.61 -14.66 28.59
N MET A 649 2.67 -13.93 28.23
CA MET A 649 3.66 -14.39 27.23
C MET A 649 4.43 -15.63 27.64
N ALA A 650 4.82 -15.75 28.92
CA ALA A 650 5.43 -16.98 29.41
C ALA A 650 4.51 -18.20 29.23
N ARG A 651 3.20 -18.06 29.51
CA ARG A 651 2.21 -19.13 29.29
C ARG A 651 2.06 -19.48 27.81
N LEU A 652 2.08 -18.49 26.94
CA LEU A 652 1.94 -18.70 25.50
C LEU A 652 3.15 -19.46 24.93
N VAL A 653 4.37 -19.04 25.31
CA VAL A 653 5.61 -19.72 24.91
C VAL A 653 5.66 -21.15 25.46
N ASP A 654 5.27 -21.34 26.73
CA ASP A 654 5.18 -22.67 27.35
C ASP A 654 4.18 -23.58 26.61
N ALA A 655 2.98 -23.09 26.31
CA ALA A 655 1.98 -23.85 25.55
C ALA A 655 2.49 -24.27 24.16
N ALA A 656 3.20 -23.38 23.46
CA ALA A 656 3.79 -23.68 22.15
C ALA A 656 4.95 -24.69 22.24
N SER A 657 5.71 -24.71 23.34
CA SER A 657 6.83 -25.63 23.56
C SER A 657 6.39 -27.10 23.65
N GLN A 658 5.13 -27.34 24.01
CA GLN A 658 4.52 -28.68 24.06
C GLN A 658 4.20 -29.25 22.67
N GLY A 659 4.41 -28.47 21.61
CA GLY A 659 4.35 -28.93 20.22
C GLY A 659 3.09 -28.49 19.47
N TRP A 660 3.23 -28.34 18.15
CA TRP A 660 2.19 -27.84 17.25
C TRP A 660 1.38 -28.98 16.63
N VAL A 661 0.64 -29.70 17.48
CA VAL A 661 -0.12 -30.90 17.14
C VAL A 661 -1.61 -30.74 17.47
N SER A 662 -2.47 -31.53 16.84
CA SER A 662 -3.93 -31.39 16.88
C SER A 662 -4.53 -31.27 18.29
N HIS A 663 -4.05 -32.07 19.26
CA HIS A 663 -4.58 -32.07 20.62
C HIS A 663 -4.10 -30.88 21.47
N ASN A 664 -2.94 -30.29 21.18
CA ASN A 664 -2.41 -29.14 21.91
C ASN A 664 -2.80 -27.79 21.26
N LEU A 665 -3.17 -27.78 19.98
CA LEU A 665 -3.55 -26.56 19.26
C LEU A 665 -4.67 -25.75 19.95
N PRO A 666 -5.74 -26.37 20.51
CA PRO A 666 -6.76 -25.65 21.26
C PRO A 666 -6.23 -24.94 22.52
N ASN A 667 -5.20 -25.49 23.17
CA ASN A 667 -4.57 -24.88 24.33
C ASN A 667 -3.76 -23.63 23.92
N ILE A 668 -2.94 -23.74 22.88
CA ILE A 668 -2.18 -22.61 22.32
C ILE A 668 -3.14 -21.49 21.90
N GLU A 669 -4.20 -21.83 21.16
CA GLU A 669 -5.22 -20.87 20.70
C GLU A 669 -5.97 -20.23 21.88
N GLY A 670 -6.29 -21.00 22.93
CA GLY A 670 -6.90 -20.50 24.15
C GLY A 670 -6.03 -19.46 24.86
N VAL A 671 -4.75 -19.76 25.07
CA VAL A 671 -3.83 -18.81 25.73
C VAL A 671 -3.60 -17.56 24.86
N ALA A 672 -3.46 -17.73 23.55
CA ALA A 672 -3.27 -16.61 22.62
C ALA A 672 -4.48 -15.67 22.59
N SER A 673 -5.69 -16.23 22.51
CA SER A 673 -6.93 -15.45 22.53
C SER A 673 -7.16 -14.75 23.87
N GLU A 674 -6.84 -15.37 25.00
CA GLU A 674 -6.87 -14.72 26.33
C GLU A 674 -5.97 -13.47 26.36
N VAL A 675 -4.72 -13.60 25.89
CA VAL A 675 -3.78 -12.48 25.84
C VAL A 675 -4.34 -11.35 24.98
N TYR A 676 -4.83 -11.67 23.79
CA TYR A 676 -5.38 -10.67 22.88
C TYR A 676 -6.57 -9.93 23.48
N CYS A 677 -7.59 -10.67 23.94
CA CYS A 677 -8.82 -10.08 24.47
C CYS A 677 -8.53 -9.20 25.70
N GLN A 678 -7.66 -9.66 26.61
CA GLN A 678 -7.28 -8.89 27.78
C GLN A 678 -6.48 -7.64 27.41
N THR A 679 -5.49 -7.78 26.51
CA THR A 679 -4.66 -6.66 26.07
C THR A 679 -5.50 -5.61 25.35
N PHE A 680 -6.42 -6.03 24.49
CA PHE A 680 -7.34 -5.13 23.81
C PHE A 680 -8.20 -4.34 24.79
N PHE A 681 -8.78 -4.99 25.81
CA PHE A 681 -9.53 -4.29 26.84
C PHE A 681 -8.66 -3.29 27.62
N SER A 682 -7.44 -3.68 27.99
CA SER A 682 -6.50 -2.79 28.69
C SER A 682 -6.12 -1.56 27.86
N TYR A 683 -6.10 -1.66 26.52
CA TYR A 683 -5.84 -0.50 25.66
C TYR A 683 -7.10 0.33 25.36
N PHE A 684 -8.27 -0.27 25.13
CA PHE A 684 -9.42 0.47 24.56
C PHE A 684 -10.68 0.49 25.44
N GLY A 685 -10.67 -0.21 26.58
CA GLY A 685 -11.78 -0.21 27.54
C GLY A 685 -13.11 -0.73 26.98
N ARG A 686 -13.07 -1.58 25.94
CA ARG A 686 -14.23 -2.27 25.37
C ARG A 686 -13.87 -3.71 25.00
N ALA A 687 -14.89 -4.54 24.80
CA ALA A 687 -14.73 -5.89 24.25
C ALA A 687 -14.09 -5.83 22.85
N ALA A 688 -13.15 -6.74 22.60
CA ALA A 688 -12.56 -6.96 21.29
C ALA A 688 -13.54 -7.67 20.36
N CYS A 689 -13.42 -7.44 19.06
CA CYS A 689 -13.95 -8.34 18.06
C CYS A 689 -13.12 -9.62 18.05
N ILE A 690 -13.77 -10.76 17.86
CA ILE A 690 -13.12 -12.07 17.80
C ILE A 690 -13.40 -12.72 16.44
N PRO A 691 -12.59 -13.70 16.01
CA PRO A 691 -12.82 -14.45 14.78
C PRO A 691 -14.12 -15.26 14.83
N HIS A 692 -14.83 -15.33 13.70
CA HIS A 692 -16.01 -16.18 13.55
C HIS A 692 -15.85 -17.14 12.35
N ILE A 693 -16.44 -18.32 12.47
CA ILE A 693 -16.48 -19.34 11.42
C ILE A 693 -17.29 -18.79 10.25
N PHE A 694 -16.72 -18.88 9.04
CA PHE A 694 -17.39 -18.45 7.82
C PHE A 694 -18.71 -19.23 7.62
N PRO A 695 -19.85 -18.55 7.45
CA PRO A 695 -21.14 -19.19 7.18
C PRO A 695 -21.13 -19.98 5.87
N THR A 696 -21.64 -21.20 5.88
CA THR A 696 -21.92 -21.99 4.67
C THR A 696 -23.37 -22.44 4.67
N LEU A 697 -23.90 -22.73 3.47
CA LEU A 697 -25.20 -23.40 3.30
C LEU A 697 -25.20 -24.79 3.94
#